data_AF-L7F4Y4-F1
#
_entry.id   AF-L7F4Y4-F1
#
_cell.length_a   1.000
_cell.length_b   1.000
_cell.length_c   1.000
_cell.angle_alpha   90.00
_cell.angle_beta   90.00
_cell.angle_gamma   90.00
#
_symmetry.space_group_name_H-M   'P 1'
#
loop_
_entity.id
_entity.type
_entity.pdbx_description
1 polymer ?
#
loop_
_entity_poly.entity_id
_entity_poly.type
_entity_poly.pdbx_seq_one_letter_code
_entity_poly.pdbx_strand_id
1 'polypeptide(L)'
;MFHEAQLNERYPLLSKLSEPLKKAERDIVGREHETMQLLASMSRPELCNALLLAEAGTGKTALVQATMLVDPGRLYLEVDPARMISEAGNAENMASKLKGLFDEAEDFVKDEKHEVVLFIDEFHQIIQLSDAAVEAIKPVLAASGTRGIRIIAATTYEEFHKHISPNQPLVERLQRINLNPPDQATTIKILQGMAERYGVAGEFYDDHVFRQIYEYTQRYMPASAQPRKSILVLDSMVGWHRLTHRPMDRDLLSDVLMESLNVNVAFRVDGAKIKKQLDAKVFSQDWATGAVARRLQLSVADLNDKGKPMASLLFTGSTGTGKFCTDSTQVPVYSSDGETTWKLHGDLVPGDRVFGRQGHPVEVLGHFPQGMQDVYRVTLWDGRTLDVGGPHLWTVYTAKQRSKKHAGKDVAPMVLSTQEMVERGVVRTYPGDSREDLKFFIPANGPVHWPEQDFDVDPYVLGVLIGNGCLTERQLTLSSDGDDADHTVWMVGEWLGSAPKSYGRNYSWVFPVGVGPVEDRRDSLYQTKDVLASVPDLIGARSAERRIPERYKHGSVQQRWALVRGLFDTDGSIGASNDRFNVSYSTFSKGLTEDLREVLFSLGVSNTIKSWTRTKEGGRELVEYGVHVKVGNEDKARFFSLPRKHEIARRAAIETSGRKRVKKFDMVGIASIEKLPEQQSSSCIYVNDEEHLYQAGQFVVTHNTELTKQLARLLFGDDQRHLIRFDMTEYAEDSSFAAFRSELTKRVWALSHAVLLFDEVEKASAMVTRVLLQVLDDGRLNDANNREVSFLNTYIVLTTNAGSEIYKDIAQYAADDTGSGKQLLEYEKLIRRSISSTTGDNRFPPELLGRIDAIVPFQPLSLLTQQKIVRKKLRQMVQEVFVKHNVRIDVDARVLQYLIEDKGDTASDVGGARAAVAKLTDEVTTAVATFLNEHPSERRIRIDVVGDLVSDDKNLLSSDAYVEVSAVR
;
A
#
# COMPACT_ATOMS: atom_id res chain seq x y z
N MET A 1 51.72 -13.82 -15.29
CA MET A 1 51.75 -13.46 -13.86
C MET A 1 53.16 -13.03 -13.47
N PHE A 2 54.15 -13.90 -13.67
CA PHE A 2 55.57 -13.55 -13.58
C PHE A 2 56.05 -12.89 -14.88
N HIS A 3 56.98 -11.94 -14.79
CA HIS A 3 57.59 -11.31 -15.97
C HIS A 3 58.34 -12.32 -16.86
N GLU A 4 58.75 -13.46 -16.30
CA GLU A 4 59.38 -14.56 -17.01
C GLU A 4 58.34 -15.60 -17.46
N ALA A 5 58.23 -15.83 -18.76
CA ALA A 5 57.29 -16.78 -19.34
C ALA A 5 57.50 -18.22 -18.80
N GLN A 6 58.75 -18.60 -18.52
CA GLN A 6 59.13 -19.92 -18.00
C GLN A 6 58.55 -20.20 -16.61
N LEU A 7 58.44 -19.19 -15.74
CA LEU A 7 57.83 -19.36 -14.42
C LEU A 7 56.32 -19.61 -14.52
N ASN A 8 55.65 -19.00 -15.50
CA ASN A 8 54.22 -19.24 -15.72
C ASN A 8 53.96 -20.66 -16.27
N GLU A 9 54.88 -21.23 -17.06
CA GLU A 9 54.80 -22.62 -17.52
C GLU A 9 55.13 -23.63 -16.41
N ARG A 10 56.06 -23.28 -15.52
CA ARG A 10 56.51 -24.15 -14.42
C ARG A 10 55.50 -24.21 -13.26
N TYR A 11 54.75 -23.13 -13.01
CA TYR A 11 53.74 -23.04 -11.96
C TYR A 11 52.37 -22.63 -12.55
N PRO A 12 51.69 -23.54 -13.28
CA PRO A 12 50.47 -23.24 -14.01
C PRO A 12 49.26 -22.96 -13.13
N LEU A 13 49.09 -23.62 -11.96
CA LEU A 13 47.98 -23.32 -11.05
C LEU A 13 48.22 -21.99 -10.32
N LEU A 14 49.44 -21.74 -9.84
CA LEU A 14 49.81 -20.49 -9.17
C LEU A 14 49.59 -19.30 -10.10
N SER A 15 50.08 -19.40 -11.35
CA SER A 15 49.92 -18.34 -12.36
C SER A 15 48.49 -18.15 -12.87
N LYS A 16 47.66 -19.19 -12.82
CA LYS A 16 46.27 -19.13 -13.27
C LYS A 16 45.32 -18.65 -12.17
N LEU A 17 45.58 -18.97 -10.91
CA LEU A 17 44.67 -18.67 -9.79
C LEU A 17 45.05 -17.44 -8.98
N SER A 18 46.23 -16.85 -9.23
CA SER A 18 46.68 -15.66 -8.53
C SER A 18 47.31 -14.62 -9.45
N GLU A 19 47.35 -13.38 -8.99
CA GLU A 19 48.04 -12.26 -9.65
C GLU A 19 48.93 -11.51 -8.64
N PRO A 20 50.03 -10.86 -9.05
CA PRO A 20 50.83 -10.04 -8.15
C PRO A 20 49.95 -8.92 -7.56
N LEU A 21 49.99 -8.75 -6.25
CA LEU A 21 49.20 -7.71 -5.59
C LEU A 21 49.60 -6.34 -6.14
N LYS A 22 48.63 -5.60 -6.65
CA LYS A 22 48.88 -4.27 -7.22
C LYS A 22 49.38 -3.33 -6.14
N LYS A 23 50.42 -2.54 -6.45
CA LYS A 23 50.84 -1.44 -5.59
C LYS A 23 49.69 -0.47 -5.38
N ALA A 24 49.59 0.08 -4.17
CA ALA A 24 48.63 1.11 -3.89
C ALA A 24 48.85 2.28 -4.84
N GLU A 25 47.81 2.68 -5.56
CA GLU A 25 47.85 3.83 -6.47
C GLU A 25 47.76 5.17 -5.73
N ARG A 26 47.75 5.13 -4.39
CA ARG A 26 47.61 6.27 -3.48
C ARG A 26 48.31 5.96 -2.16
N ASP A 27 48.62 7.01 -1.41
CA ASP A 27 49.09 6.86 -0.04
C ASP A 27 47.98 6.27 0.84
N ILE A 28 48.37 5.28 1.64
CA ILE A 28 47.48 4.61 2.57
C ILE A 28 47.61 5.31 3.92
N VAL A 29 46.49 5.83 4.43
CA VAL A 29 46.45 6.67 5.63
C VAL A 29 45.75 5.95 6.76
N GLY A 30 46.30 5.98 7.98
CA GLY A 30 45.61 5.55 9.20
C GLY A 30 45.50 4.03 9.35
N ARG A 31 46.49 3.29 8.83
CA ARG A 31 46.58 1.82 8.92
C ARG A 31 47.92 1.35 9.50
N GLU A 32 48.68 2.24 10.12
CA GLU A 32 50.03 1.96 10.60
C GLU A 32 50.02 0.90 11.71
N HIS A 33 49.05 0.97 12.62
CA HIS A 33 48.93 0.01 13.73
C HIS A 33 48.58 -1.39 13.23
N GLU A 34 47.55 -1.52 12.40
CA GLU A 34 47.14 -2.79 11.82
C GLU A 34 48.21 -3.37 10.88
N THR A 35 48.96 -2.50 10.17
CA THR A 35 50.09 -2.93 9.33
C THR A 35 51.15 -3.61 10.19
N MET A 36 51.49 -3.02 11.34
CA MET A 36 52.45 -3.61 12.28
C MET A 36 51.91 -4.90 12.91
N GLN A 37 50.62 -4.99 13.23
CA GLN A 37 50.01 -6.23 13.73
C GLN A 37 50.04 -7.36 12.69
N LEU A 38 49.78 -7.03 11.42
CA LEU A 38 49.82 -7.99 10.32
C LEU A 38 51.25 -8.49 10.07
N LEU A 39 52.24 -7.59 10.04
CA LEU A 39 53.66 -7.95 9.96
C LEU A 39 54.10 -8.83 11.14
N ALA A 40 53.70 -8.46 12.36
CA ALA A 40 54.03 -9.23 13.56
C ALA A 40 53.41 -10.64 13.49
N SER A 41 52.17 -10.75 12.99
CA SER A 41 51.51 -12.03 12.79
C SER A 41 52.26 -12.89 11.77
N MET A 42 52.64 -12.34 10.62
CA MET A 42 53.38 -13.06 9.58
C MET A 42 54.82 -13.41 9.97
N SER A 43 55.40 -12.69 10.93
CA SER A 43 56.76 -12.95 11.42
C SER A 43 56.82 -14.09 12.45
N ARG A 44 55.68 -14.67 12.85
CA ARG A 44 55.65 -15.81 13.77
C ARG A 44 56.21 -17.08 13.10
N PRO A 45 56.90 -17.97 13.83
CA PRO A 45 57.46 -19.19 13.24
C PRO A 45 56.41 -20.24 12.84
N GLU A 46 55.34 -20.37 13.62
CA GLU A 46 54.31 -21.42 13.43
C GLU A 46 52.95 -20.82 13.05
N LEU A 47 52.38 -19.97 13.90
CA LEU A 47 51.07 -19.32 13.68
C LEU A 47 51.21 -18.03 12.87
N CYS A 48 51.65 -18.17 11.63
CA CYS A 48 52.06 -17.07 10.76
C CYS A 48 50.96 -16.54 9.81
N ASN A 49 49.75 -17.08 9.90
CA ASN A 49 48.62 -16.72 9.05
C ASN A 49 47.68 -15.76 9.77
N ALA A 50 47.10 -14.83 9.02
CA ALA A 50 46.20 -13.81 9.55
C ALA A 50 44.81 -13.90 8.89
N LEU A 51 43.78 -13.56 9.67
CA LEU A 51 42.42 -13.36 9.20
C LEU A 51 41.99 -11.93 9.48
N LEU A 52 41.82 -11.14 8.43
CA LEU A 52 41.32 -9.79 8.46
C LEU A 52 39.79 -9.83 8.54
N LEU A 53 39.24 -9.37 9.66
CA LEU A 53 37.81 -9.25 9.88
C LEU A 53 37.41 -7.78 9.79
N ALA A 54 36.60 -7.45 8.79
CA ALA A 54 36.10 -6.09 8.59
C ALA A 54 34.81 -6.09 7.77
N GLU A 55 33.93 -5.12 8.04
CA GLU A 55 32.83 -4.81 7.14
C GLU A 55 33.32 -4.51 5.71
N ALA A 56 32.49 -4.82 4.72
CA ALA A 56 32.85 -4.62 3.31
C ALA A 56 33.09 -3.12 3.02
N GLY A 57 34.25 -2.81 2.44
CA GLY A 57 34.64 -1.43 2.12
C GLY A 57 35.50 -0.71 3.17
N THR A 58 35.86 -1.36 4.29
CA THR A 58 36.77 -0.81 5.32
C THR A 58 38.23 -0.67 4.87
N GLY A 59 38.59 -1.27 3.73
CA GLY A 59 39.94 -1.20 3.15
C GLY A 59 40.85 -2.37 3.53
N LYS A 60 40.34 -3.61 3.50
CA LYS A 60 41.13 -4.83 3.74
C LYS A 60 42.30 -4.96 2.77
N THR A 61 42.04 -4.82 1.46
CA THR A 61 43.09 -4.80 0.43
C THR A 61 44.08 -3.66 0.64
N ALA A 62 43.62 -2.47 1.06
CA ALA A 62 44.50 -1.34 1.33
C ALA A 62 45.46 -1.64 2.49
N LEU A 63 45.03 -2.36 3.54
CA LEU A 63 45.94 -2.80 4.60
C LEU A 63 47.03 -3.72 4.04
N VAL A 64 46.68 -4.71 3.22
CA VAL A 64 47.66 -5.64 2.64
C VAL A 64 48.64 -4.91 1.72
N GLN A 65 48.16 -3.94 0.94
CA GLN A 65 49.02 -3.09 0.11
C GLN A 65 49.98 -2.25 0.96
N ALA A 66 49.55 -1.70 2.10
CA ALA A 66 50.43 -0.97 3.03
C ALA A 66 51.53 -1.89 3.55
N THR A 67 51.15 -3.10 3.96
CA THR A 67 52.08 -4.12 4.44
C THR A 67 53.11 -4.51 3.37
N MET A 68 52.68 -4.71 2.12
CA MET A 68 53.58 -5.01 1.01
C MET A 68 54.62 -3.90 0.77
N LEU A 69 54.26 -2.62 0.96
CA LEU A 69 55.20 -1.50 0.77
C LEU A 69 56.34 -1.49 1.79
N VAL A 70 56.07 -1.95 3.01
CA VAL A 70 57.05 -2.01 4.11
C VAL A 70 57.71 -3.38 4.28
N ASP A 71 57.26 -4.39 3.53
CA ASP A 71 57.78 -5.76 3.49
C ASP A 71 58.24 -6.16 2.07
N PRO A 72 59.25 -5.49 1.49
CA PRO A 72 59.72 -5.79 0.14
C PRO A 72 60.44 -7.14 0.02
N GLY A 73 60.66 -7.84 1.15
CA GLY A 73 61.35 -9.13 1.20
C GLY A 73 60.49 -10.32 0.81
N ARG A 74 59.18 -10.14 0.67
CA ARG A 74 58.23 -11.20 0.28
C ARG A 74 57.45 -10.84 -0.97
N LEU A 75 57.04 -11.86 -1.72
CA LEU A 75 56.16 -11.71 -2.88
C LEU A 75 54.70 -11.82 -2.44
N TYR A 76 53.92 -10.76 -2.68
CA TYR A 76 52.48 -10.74 -2.37
C TYR A 76 51.67 -11.10 -3.62
N LEU A 77 50.85 -12.15 -3.49
CA LEU A 77 49.98 -12.65 -4.56
C LEU A 77 48.52 -12.61 -4.08
N GLU A 78 47.65 -12.02 -4.88
CA GLU A 78 46.21 -12.01 -4.67
C GLU A 78 45.59 -13.23 -5.38
N VAL A 79 44.92 -14.08 -4.61
CA VAL A 79 44.22 -15.27 -5.11
C VAL A 79 42.77 -14.89 -5.35
N ASP A 80 42.24 -15.23 -6.52
CA ASP A 80 40.83 -15.02 -6.87
C ASP A 80 40.01 -16.27 -6.51
N PRO A 81 39.17 -16.23 -5.44
CA PRO A 81 38.34 -17.37 -5.08
C PRO A 81 37.35 -17.71 -6.19
N ALA A 82 36.72 -16.73 -6.84
CA ALA A 82 35.72 -16.99 -7.87
C ALA A 82 36.32 -17.76 -9.06
N ARG A 83 37.54 -17.39 -9.46
CA ARG A 83 38.29 -18.13 -10.49
C ARG A 83 38.65 -19.53 -10.05
N MET A 84 39.07 -19.71 -8.80
CA MET A 84 39.35 -21.04 -8.23
C MET A 84 38.12 -21.95 -8.24
N ILE A 85 36.96 -21.41 -7.90
CA ILE A 85 35.68 -22.13 -7.86
C ILE A 85 35.26 -22.54 -9.28
N SER A 86 35.37 -21.61 -10.24
CA SER A 86 35.10 -21.89 -11.65
C SER A 86 36.00 -23.00 -12.20
N GLU A 87 37.27 -23.04 -11.80
CA GLU A 87 38.25 -24.04 -12.25
C GLU A 87 38.10 -25.40 -11.56
N ALA A 88 37.58 -25.44 -10.35
CA ALA A 88 37.26 -26.68 -9.65
C ALA A 88 36.05 -27.39 -10.28
N GLY A 89 35.07 -26.61 -10.76
CA GLY A 89 33.85 -27.09 -11.43
C GLY A 89 32.84 -27.77 -10.50
N ASN A 90 33.30 -28.45 -9.45
CA ASN A 90 32.46 -29.03 -8.39
C ASN A 90 33.14 -28.96 -7.01
N ALA A 91 32.35 -29.19 -5.97
CA ALA A 91 32.77 -29.12 -4.57
C ALA A 91 33.86 -30.15 -4.19
N GLU A 92 33.87 -31.32 -4.83
CA GLU A 92 34.82 -32.42 -4.53
C GLU A 92 36.24 -32.10 -5.05
N ASN A 93 36.34 -31.46 -6.22
CA ASN A 93 37.63 -31.11 -6.83
C ASN A 93 38.29 -29.87 -6.20
N MET A 94 37.54 -29.10 -5.40
CA MET A 94 38.03 -27.87 -4.77
C MET A 94 39.23 -28.13 -3.85
N ALA A 95 39.16 -29.20 -3.05
CA ALA A 95 40.25 -29.61 -2.16
C ALA A 95 41.55 -29.90 -2.93
N SER A 96 41.45 -30.58 -4.08
CA SER A 96 42.60 -30.91 -4.93
C SER A 96 43.21 -29.65 -5.56
N LYS A 97 42.39 -28.72 -6.07
CA LYS A 97 42.86 -27.47 -6.67
C LYS A 97 43.55 -26.58 -5.66
N LEU A 98 42.96 -26.43 -4.48
CA LEU A 98 43.53 -25.64 -3.42
C LEU A 98 44.85 -26.23 -2.94
N LYS A 99 44.92 -27.54 -2.72
CA LYS A 99 46.19 -28.21 -2.39
C LYS A 99 47.25 -28.00 -3.47
N GLY A 100 46.88 -28.15 -4.75
CA GLY A 100 47.79 -27.92 -5.87
C GLY A 100 48.33 -26.48 -5.94
N LEU A 101 47.50 -25.48 -5.62
CA LEU A 101 47.96 -24.08 -5.51
C LEU A 101 49.05 -23.93 -4.45
N PHE A 102 48.88 -24.56 -3.28
CA PHE A 102 49.84 -24.49 -2.19
C PHE A 102 51.11 -25.30 -2.46
N ASP A 103 50.99 -26.46 -3.10
CA ASP A 103 52.12 -27.27 -3.50
C ASP A 103 52.99 -26.51 -4.53
N GLU A 104 52.38 -25.86 -5.53
CA GLU A 104 53.11 -25.02 -6.48
C GLU A 104 53.73 -23.77 -5.83
N ALA A 105 53.04 -23.15 -4.87
CA ALA A 105 53.62 -22.04 -4.09
C ALA A 105 54.83 -22.50 -3.26
N GLU A 106 54.79 -23.70 -2.69
CA GLU A 106 55.91 -24.28 -1.95
C GLU A 106 57.11 -24.58 -2.87
N ASP A 107 56.85 -25.14 -4.05
CA ASP A 107 57.89 -25.41 -5.04
C ASP A 107 58.51 -24.11 -5.55
N PHE A 108 57.71 -23.06 -5.79
CA PHE A 108 58.21 -21.72 -6.11
C PHE A 108 59.13 -21.18 -5.00
N VAL A 109 58.72 -21.28 -3.72
CA VAL A 109 59.55 -20.82 -2.59
C VAL A 109 60.88 -21.57 -2.53
N LYS A 110 60.90 -22.88 -2.81
CA LYS A 110 62.12 -23.69 -2.82
C LYS A 110 63.04 -23.34 -3.99
N ASP A 111 62.47 -23.19 -5.18
CA ASP A 111 63.19 -22.95 -6.42
C ASP A 111 63.77 -21.53 -6.48
N GLU A 112 62.94 -20.53 -6.18
CA GLU A 112 63.29 -19.11 -6.27
C GLU A 112 63.86 -18.52 -4.96
N LYS A 113 63.81 -19.30 -3.86
CA LYS A 113 64.28 -18.90 -2.52
C LYS A 113 63.66 -17.59 -2.03
N HIS A 114 62.39 -17.39 -2.34
CA HIS A 114 61.66 -16.17 -2.03
C HIS A 114 60.34 -16.51 -1.34
N GLU A 115 60.11 -15.97 -0.14
CA GLU A 115 58.88 -16.21 0.62
C GLU A 115 57.66 -15.61 -0.10
N VAL A 116 56.53 -16.29 -0.01
CA VAL A 116 55.28 -15.91 -0.69
C VAL A 116 54.19 -15.62 0.34
N VAL A 117 53.46 -14.52 0.12
CA VAL A 117 52.25 -14.16 0.84
C VAL A 117 51.05 -14.33 -0.09
N LEU A 118 50.13 -15.23 0.25
CA LEU A 118 48.87 -15.42 -0.45
C LEU A 118 47.77 -14.63 0.25
N PHE A 119 47.29 -13.58 -0.42
CA PHE A 119 46.12 -12.81 0.00
C PHE A 119 44.87 -13.39 -0.64
N ILE A 120 43.91 -13.81 0.18
CA ILE A 120 42.63 -14.38 -0.27
C ILE A 120 41.51 -13.49 0.27
N ASP A 121 40.99 -12.59 -0.57
CA ASP A 121 39.78 -11.84 -0.22
C ASP A 121 38.55 -12.74 -0.28
N GLU A 122 37.48 -12.37 0.44
CA GLU A 122 36.23 -13.15 0.50
C GLU A 122 36.46 -14.65 0.83
N PHE A 123 37.40 -14.94 1.74
CA PHE A 123 37.87 -16.29 2.08
C PHE A 123 36.75 -17.29 2.45
N HIS A 124 35.63 -16.80 2.97
CA HIS A 124 34.45 -17.61 3.29
C HIS A 124 33.85 -18.33 2.07
N GLN A 125 34.02 -17.81 0.85
CA GLN A 125 33.53 -18.45 -0.38
C GLN A 125 34.16 -19.83 -0.60
N ILE A 126 35.45 -19.98 -0.26
CA ILE A 126 36.16 -21.26 -0.32
C ILE A 126 35.59 -22.24 0.71
N ILE A 127 35.26 -21.73 1.91
CA ILE A 127 34.76 -22.52 3.03
C ILE A 127 33.30 -22.98 2.81
N GLN A 128 32.48 -22.16 2.16
CA GLN A 128 31.06 -22.43 1.92
C GLN A 128 30.81 -23.62 0.98
N LEU A 129 31.77 -23.95 0.10
CA LEU A 129 31.54 -24.90 -0.98
C LEU A 129 31.63 -26.37 -0.59
N SER A 130 32.50 -26.72 0.38
CA SER A 130 32.70 -28.12 0.78
C SER A 130 33.47 -28.25 2.08
N ASP A 131 33.01 -29.15 2.96
CA ASP A 131 33.77 -29.59 4.13
C ASP A 131 35.14 -30.19 3.74
N ALA A 132 35.23 -30.83 2.56
CA ALA A 132 36.48 -31.39 2.07
C ALA A 132 37.54 -30.32 1.79
N ALA A 133 37.14 -29.13 1.31
CA ALA A 133 38.05 -28.00 1.12
C ALA A 133 38.57 -27.48 2.47
N VAL A 134 37.72 -27.45 3.49
CA VAL A 134 38.10 -27.05 4.85
C VAL A 134 39.11 -28.02 5.45
N GLU A 135 38.88 -29.33 5.31
CA GLU A 135 39.83 -30.35 5.78
C GLU A 135 41.17 -30.30 5.02
N ALA A 136 41.16 -29.96 3.73
CA ALA A 136 42.40 -29.79 2.96
C ALA A 136 43.22 -28.56 3.36
N ILE A 137 42.57 -27.48 3.80
CA ILE A 137 43.22 -26.23 4.23
C ILE A 137 43.94 -26.39 5.59
N LYS A 138 43.41 -27.18 6.53
CA LYS A 138 43.94 -27.26 7.90
C LYS A 138 45.42 -27.68 7.98
N PRO A 139 45.89 -28.73 7.28
CA PRO A 139 47.30 -29.11 7.28
C PRO A 139 48.18 -28.07 6.60
N VAL A 140 47.68 -27.44 5.53
CA VAL A 140 48.40 -26.38 4.80
C VAL A 140 48.65 -25.19 5.72
N LEU A 141 47.62 -24.70 6.42
CA LEU A 141 47.77 -23.60 7.36
C LEU A 141 48.78 -23.94 8.47
N ALA A 142 48.76 -25.18 8.98
CA ALA A 142 49.66 -25.60 10.05
C ALA A 142 51.14 -25.65 9.61
N ALA A 143 51.42 -25.99 8.35
CA ALA A 143 52.79 -26.12 7.83
C ALA A 143 53.26 -24.94 6.96
N SER A 144 52.39 -23.99 6.64
CA SER A 144 52.68 -22.83 5.79
C SER A 144 53.93 -22.06 6.25
N GLY A 145 54.05 -21.84 7.56
CA GLY A 145 55.19 -21.21 8.24
C GLY A 145 56.55 -21.73 7.79
N THR A 146 56.74 -23.05 7.96
CA THR A 146 57.99 -23.76 7.66
C THR A 146 58.22 -23.96 6.17
N ARG A 147 57.18 -23.84 5.35
CA ARG A 147 57.23 -23.89 3.89
C ARG A 147 57.51 -22.53 3.23
N GLY A 148 57.71 -21.48 4.03
CA GLY A 148 57.95 -20.11 3.54
C GLY A 148 56.72 -19.46 2.89
N ILE A 149 55.52 -19.94 3.24
CA ILE A 149 54.24 -19.41 2.77
C ILE A 149 53.55 -18.69 3.94
N ARG A 150 52.95 -17.54 3.68
CA ARG A 150 52.07 -16.81 4.60
C ARG A 150 50.72 -16.61 3.96
N ILE A 151 49.65 -16.73 4.75
CA ILE A 151 48.29 -16.54 4.24
C ILE A 151 47.65 -15.36 4.97
N ILE A 152 47.09 -14.44 4.18
CA ILE A 152 46.24 -13.36 4.65
C ILE A 152 44.85 -13.65 4.10
N ALA A 153 43.97 -14.16 4.95
CA ALA A 153 42.56 -14.34 4.61
C ALA A 153 41.79 -13.06 4.97
N ALA A 154 40.82 -12.66 4.18
CA ALA A 154 39.92 -11.54 4.47
C ALA A 154 38.46 -11.95 4.32
N THR A 155 37.62 -11.49 5.24
CA THR A 155 36.16 -11.76 5.20
C THR A 155 35.39 -10.70 5.99
N THR A 156 34.06 -10.73 5.95
CA THR A 156 33.18 -9.89 6.79
C THR A 156 32.83 -10.60 8.09
N TYR A 157 32.35 -9.85 9.09
CA TYR A 157 31.93 -10.43 10.37
C TYR A 157 30.79 -11.44 10.23
N GLU A 158 29.81 -11.13 9.38
CA GLU A 158 28.66 -12.00 9.11
C GLU A 158 29.08 -13.33 8.50
N GLU A 159 29.90 -13.28 7.45
CA GLU A 159 30.35 -14.49 6.77
C GLU A 159 31.34 -15.29 7.64
N PHE A 160 32.13 -14.60 8.47
CA PHE A 160 32.93 -15.27 9.49
C PHE A 160 32.07 -16.07 10.46
N HIS A 161 31.04 -15.45 11.04
CA HIS A 161 30.17 -16.13 12.00
C HIS A 161 29.43 -17.30 11.38
N LYS A 162 28.91 -17.12 10.16
CA LYS A 162 28.10 -18.11 9.47
C LYS A 162 28.91 -19.30 8.94
N HIS A 163 30.10 -19.08 8.38
CA HIS A 163 30.82 -20.11 7.63
C HIS A 163 32.15 -20.56 8.27
N ILE A 164 32.86 -19.68 8.98
CA ILE A 164 34.23 -19.96 9.46
C ILE A 164 34.23 -20.32 10.96
N SER A 165 33.51 -19.54 11.77
CA SER A 165 33.46 -19.70 13.23
C SER A 165 32.97 -21.08 13.72
N PRO A 166 32.11 -21.82 12.99
CA PRO A 166 31.74 -23.19 13.38
C PRO A 166 32.92 -24.17 13.42
N ASN A 167 34.01 -23.90 12.70
CA ASN A 167 35.18 -24.78 12.63
C ASN A 167 36.34 -24.25 13.49
N GLN A 168 36.32 -24.56 14.79
CA GLN A 168 37.34 -24.11 15.75
C GLN A 168 38.79 -24.45 15.33
N PRO A 169 39.10 -25.65 14.82
CA PRO A 169 40.46 -25.97 14.36
C PRO A 169 40.96 -25.05 13.25
N LEU A 170 40.09 -24.61 12.33
CA LEU A 170 40.45 -23.64 11.28
C LEU A 170 40.75 -22.27 11.89
N VAL A 171 39.89 -21.82 12.80
CA VAL A 171 39.98 -20.54 13.50
C VAL A 171 41.28 -20.41 14.30
N GLU A 172 41.68 -21.45 15.05
CA GLU A 172 42.88 -21.45 15.88
C GLU A 172 44.18 -21.27 15.08
N ARG A 173 44.16 -21.56 13.78
CA ARG A 173 45.30 -21.45 12.86
C ARG A 173 45.41 -20.08 12.20
N LEU A 174 44.44 -19.19 12.42
CA LEU A 174 44.37 -17.87 11.83
C LEU A 174 44.38 -16.80 12.92
N GLN A 175 45.42 -15.97 12.96
CA GLN A 175 45.47 -14.83 13.86
C GLN A 175 44.44 -13.79 13.43
N ARG A 176 43.41 -13.59 14.24
CA ARG A 176 42.37 -12.60 13.94
C ARG A 176 42.91 -11.17 14.11
N ILE A 177 42.67 -10.34 13.10
CA ILE A 177 42.95 -8.91 13.11
C ILE A 177 41.64 -8.21 12.73
N ASN A 178 41.07 -7.46 13.67
CA ASN A 178 39.84 -6.70 13.45
C ASN A 178 40.20 -5.34 12.86
N LEU A 179 39.62 -5.00 11.71
CA LEU A 179 39.77 -3.67 11.12
C LEU A 179 38.51 -2.87 11.39
N ASN A 180 38.70 -1.77 12.11
CA ASN A 180 37.65 -0.79 12.31
C ASN A 180 37.58 0.19 11.11
N PRO A 181 36.37 0.68 10.78
CA PRO A 181 36.23 1.81 9.88
C PRO A 181 37.12 2.98 10.31
N PRO A 182 37.77 3.69 9.37
CA PRO A 182 38.57 4.87 9.70
C PRO A 182 37.67 5.95 10.31
N ASP A 183 38.26 6.75 11.21
CA ASP A 183 37.57 7.87 11.82
C ASP A 183 37.34 9.02 10.82
N GLN A 184 36.65 10.07 11.27
CA GLN A 184 36.34 11.25 10.43
C GLN A 184 37.61 11.90 9.87
N ALA A 185 38.62 12.13 10.70
CA ALA A 185 39.84 12.82 10.31
C ALA A 185 40.62 12.02 9.25
N THR A 186 40.75 10.71 9.45
CA THR A 186 41.40 9.79 8.50
C THR A 186 40.61 9.69 7.21
N THR A 187 39.27 9.59 7.29
CA THR A 187 38.43 9.52 6.10
C THR A 187 38.52 10.80 5.26
N ILE A 188 38.52 11.98 5.89
CA ILE A 188 38.69 13.26 5.18
C ILE A 188 40.03 13.29 4.44
N LYS A 189 41.14 12.87 5.07
CA LYS A 189 42.44 12.77 4.40
C LYS A 189 42.41 11.82 3.19
N ILE A 190 41.71 10.68 3.32
CA ILE A 190 41.52 9.74 2.21
C ILE A 190 40.76 10.41 1.06
N LEU A 191 39.72 11.20 1.36
CA LEU A 191 38.95 11.92 0.34
C LEU A 191 39.78 13.02 -0.35
N GLN A 192 40.59 13.75 0.41
CA GLN A 192 41.51 14.75 -0.14
C GLN A 192 42.51 14.12 -1.11
N GLY A 193 43.15 13.01 -0.71
CA GLY A 193 44.06 12.27 -1.61
C GLY A 193 43.35 11.72 -2.86
N MET A 194 42.07 11.34 -2.76
CA MET A 194 41.26 10.96 -3.92
C MET A 194 40.95 12.15 -4.83
N ALA A 195 40.62 13.32 -4.28
CA ALA A 195 40.38 14.53 -5.05
C ALA A 195 41.64 15.00 -5.80
N GLU A 196 42.81 14.91 -5.17
CA GLU A 196 44.11 15.20 -5.82
C GLU A 196 44.35 14.25 -6.99
N ARG A 197 44.17 12.94 -6.77
CA ARG A 197 44.31 11.92 -7.81
C ARG A 197 43.35 12.15 -8.99
N TYR A 198 42.12 12.55 -8.70
CA TYR A 198 41.11 12.83 -9.72
C TYR A 198 41.32 14.16 -10.45
N GLY A 199 42.32 14.95 -10.03
CA GLY A 199 42.65 16.24 -10.62
C GLY A 199 41.60 17.32 -10.32
N VAL A 200 40.81 17.15 -9.26
CA VAL A 200 39.72 18.07 -8.87
C VAL A 200 39.95 18.74 -7.52
N ALA A 201 41.10 18.52 -6.87
CA ALA A 201 41.38 19.12 -5.56
C ALA A 201 41.24 20.65 -5.56
N GLY A 202 41.59 21.32 -6.66
CA GLY A 202 41.44 22.77 -6.82
C GLY A 202 40.00 23.26 -7.11
N GLU A 203 39.05 22.36 -7.36
CA GLU A 203 37.66 22.68 -7.67
C GLU A 203 36.78 22.80 -6.41
N PHE A 204 37.32 22.41 -5.26
CA PHE A 204 36.65 22.56 -3.96
C PHE A 204 36.83 23.99 -3.45
N TYR A 205 35.70 24.65 -3.16
CA TYR A 205 35.71 26.00 -2.58
C TYR A 205 36.11 26.01 -1.10
N ASP A 206 35.81 24.92 -0.38
CA ASP A 206 36.07 24.78 1.06
C ASP A 206 36.30 23.31 1.41
N ASP A 207 37.33 23.03 2.22
CA ASP A 207 37.61 21.72 2.81
C ASP A 207 36.43 21.19 3.65
N HIS A 208 35.53 22.07 4.08
CA HIS A 208 34.28 21.70 4.76
C HIS A 208 33.43 20.70 3.96
N VAL A 209 33.49 20.72 2.62
CA VAL A 209 32.72 19.79 1.78
C VAL A 209 33.14 18.33 2.04
N PHE A 210 34.42 18.04 2.25
CA PHE A 210 34.88 16.69 2.61
C PHE A 210 34.31 16.21 3.94
N ARG A 211 34.23 17.14 4.92
CA ARG A 211 33.58 16.87 6.20
C ARG A 211 32.10 16.55 6.00
N GLN A 212 31.40 17.32 5.17
CA GLN A 212 29.99 17.09 4.85
C GLN A 212 29.77 15.76 4.13
N ILE A 213 30.64 15.36 3.19
CA ILE A 213 30.58 14.04 2.55
C ILE A 213 30.66 12.94 3.61
N TYR A 214 31.61 13.03 4.55
CA TYR A 214 31.73 12.07 5.64
C TYR A 214 30.47 12.05 6.51
N GLU A 215 30.01 13.21 6.97
CA GLU A 215 28.86 13.33 7.87
C GLU A 215 27.58 12.81 7.21
N TYR A 216 27.32 13.19 5.96
CA TYR A 216 26.14 12.76 5.21
C TYR A 216 26.20 11.27 4.88
N THR A 217 27.33 10.72 4.45
CA THR A 217 27.42 9.27 4.20
C THR A 217 27.38 8.46 5.50
N GLN A 218 27.93 8.97 6.59
CA GLN A 218 27.80 8.35 7.90
C GLN A 218 26.34 8.32 8.35
N ARG A 219 25.59 9.39 8.07
CA ARG A 219 24.19 9.57 8.44
C ARG A 219 23.24 8.76 7.53
N TYR A 220 23.38 8.87 6.21
CA TYR A 220 22.40 8.37 5.24
C TYR A 220 22.76 7.03 4.60
N MET A 221 24.00 6.56 4.74
CA MET A 221 24.46 5.26 4.20
C MET A 221 25.06 4.36 5.30
N PRO A 222 24.31 3.99 6.37
CA PRO A 222 24.86 3.20 7.47
C PRO A 222 25.19 1.75 7.06
N ALA A 223 24.49 1.20 6.06
CA ALA A 223 24.73 -0.14 5.53
C ALA A 223 26.10 -0.33 4.85
N SER A 224 26.80 0.77 4.56
CA SER A 224 28.13 0.77 3.96
C SER A 224 29.18 1.26 4.96
N ALA A 225 30.37 0.65 4.92
CA ALA A 225 31.48 1.06 5.77
C ALA A 225 32.24 2.26 5.21
N GLN A 226 32.84 3.07 6.10
CA GLN A 226 33.88 4.02 5.71
C GLN A 226 35.18 3.27 5.38
N PRO A 227 36.02 3.80 4.46
CA PRO A 227 35.86 5.04 3.71
C PRO A 227 35.07 4.87 2.39
N ARG A 228 34.70 3.64 2.01
CA ARG A 228 34.11 3.33 0.69
C ARG A 228 32.89 4.20 0.36
N LYS A 229 31.95 4.36 1.28
CA LYS A 229 30.74 5.17 1.04
C LYS A 229 31.04 6.65 0.75
N SER A 230 31.98 7.25 1.48
CA SER A 230 32.41 8.63 1.23
C SER A 230 33.11 8.76 -0.13
N ILE A 231 33.93 7.77 -0.48
CA ILE A 231 34.62 7.72 -1.77
C ILE A 231 33.59 7.63 -2.91
N LEU A 232 32.56 6.80 -2.79
CA LEU A 232 31.52 6.66 -3.82
C LEU A 232 30.76 7.97 -4.07
N VAL A 233 30.44 8.72 -3.00
CA VAL A 233 29.78 10.03 -3.13
C VAL A 233 30.72 11.05 -3.76
N LEU A 234 31.99 11.10 -3.33
CA LEU A 234 32.99 11.95 -3.97
C LEU A 234 33.17 11.63 -5.46
N ASP A 235 33.27 10.35 -5.81
CA ASP A 235 33.41 9.87 -7.19
C ASP A 235 32.21 10.28 -8.05
N SER A 236 31.00 10.15 -7.49
CA SER A 236 29.76 10.62 -8.13
C SER A 236 29.74 12.13 -8.32
N MET A 237 30.18 12.91 -7.32
CA MET A 237 30.34 14.36 -7.45
C MET A 237 31.32 14.73 -8.56
N VAL A 238 32.45 14.03 -8.67
CA VAL A 238 33.42 14.24 -9.76
C VAL A 238 32.80 13.95 -11.11
N GLY A 239 32.01 12.87 -11.23
CA GLY A 239 31.27 12.55 -12.45
C GLY A 239 30.33 13.69 -12.87
N TRP A 240 29.51 14.18 -11.93
CA TRP A 240 28.58 15.28 -12.18
C TRP A 240 29.26 16.62 -12.46
N HIS A 241 30.34 16.94 -11.74
CA HIS A 241 31.16 18.12 -12.00
C HIS A 241 31.74 18.09 -13.41
N ARG A 242 32.30 16.96 -13.84
CA ARG A 242 32.85 16.82 -15.20
C ARG A 242 31.79 16.93 -16.30
N LEU A 243 30.57 16.44 -16.03
CA LEU A 243 29.45 16.50 -16.98
C LEU A 243 28.83 17.90 -17.08
N THR A 244 28.64 18.57 -15.94
CA THR A 244 27.84 19.80 -15.85
C THR A 244 28.67 21.06 -15.66
N HIS A 245 29.97 20.93 -15.41
CA HIS A 245 30.89 22.00 -15.04
C HIS A 245 30.46 22.79 -13.80
N ARG A 246 29.62 22.21 -12.94
CA ARG A 246 29.20 22.80 -11.67
C ARG A 246 30.29 22.71 -10.62
N PRO A 247 30.46 23.70 -9.74
CA PRO A 247 31.48 23.68 -8.69
C PRO A 247 31.35 22.46 -7.74
N MET A 248 32.47 21.99 -7.17
CA MET A 248 32.49 20.91 -6.17
C MET A 248 32.11 21.46 -4.78
N ASP A 249 30.83 21.85 -4.63
CA ASP A 249 30.30 22.51 -3.45
C ASP A 249 29.17 21.71 -2.77
N ARG A 250 28.58 22.31 -1.73
CA ARG A 250 27.48 21.71 -0.97
C ARG A 250 26.22 21.47 -1.82
N ASP A 251 25.95 22.32 -2.80
CA ASP A 251 24.76 22.20 -3.64
C ASP A 251 24.91 20.99 -4.55
N LEU A 252 26.09 20.80 -5.16
CA LEU A 252 26.39 19.60 -5.93
C LEU A 252 26.32 18.33 -5.07
N LEU A 253 26.91 18.35 -3.86
CA LEU A 253 26.82 17.24 -2.91
C LEU A 253 25.37 16.88 -2.59
N SER A 254 24.52 17.88 -2.38
CA SER A 254 23.10 17.67 -2.08
C SER A 254 22.35 17.02 -3.23
N ASP A 255 22.63 17.45 -4.47
CA ASP A 255 22.01 16.86 -5.67
C ASP A 255 22.48 15.43 -5.91
N VAL A 256 23.78 15.15 -5.72
CA VAL A 256 24.33 13.79 -5.82
C VAL A 256 23.67 12.86 -4.81
N LEU A 257 23.49 13.31 -3.57
CA LEU A 257 22.82 12.52 -2.52
C LEU A 257 21.32 12.36 -2.80
N MET A 258 20.67 13.38 -3.37
CA MET A 258 19.27 13.26 -3.81
C MET A 258 19.13 12.24 -4.94
N GLU A 259 20.01 12.24 -5.92
CA GLU A 259 19.89 11.31 -7.04
C GLU A 259 20.30 9.87 -6.68
N SER A 260 21.40 9.72 -5.94
CA SER A 260 21.94 8.39 -5.59
C SER A 260 21.20 7.71 -4.44
N LEU A 261 20.70 8.49 -3.47
CA LEU A 261 20.08 7.96 -2.26
C LEU A 261 18.60 8.33 -2.13
N ASN A 262 18.05 9.17 -3.01
CA ASN A 262 16.72 9.78 -2.86
C ASN A 262 16.57 10.56 -1.53
N VAL A 263 17.69 11.07 -0.99
CA VAL A 263 17.72 11.83 0.26
C VAL A 263 17.92 13.30 -0.06
N ASN A 264 16.91 14.13 0.24
CA ASN A 264 17.01 15.57 0.05
C ASN A 264 17.78 16.22 1.21
N VAL A 265 19.10 16.22 1.18
CA VAL A 265 19.93 16.81 2.26
C VAL A 265 19.89 18.34 2.28
N ALA A 266 19.49 18.95 1.16
CA ALA A 266 19.25 20.38 1.05
C ALA A 266 17.92 20.84 1.67
N PHE A 267 17.13 19.91 2.25
CA PHE A 267 15.84 20.09 2.93
C PHE A 267 15.40 21.56 3.08
N ARG A 268 14.87 22.13 2.00
CA ARG A 268 14.02 23.32 2.05
C ARG A 268 12.57 22.86 2.15
N VAL A 269 12.25 22.10 3.19
CA VAL A 269 10.87 22.14 3.65
C VAL A 269 10.68 23.56 4.15
N ASP A 270 9.85 24.32 3.46
CA ASP A 270 9.48 25.65 3.92
C ASP A 270 8.75 25.47 5.25
N GLY A 271 9.49 25.65 6.35
CA GLY A 271 8.98 25.47 7.70
C GLY A 271 7.69 26.26 7.93
N ALA A 272 7.54 27.41 7.28
CA ALA A 272 6.35 28.25 7.35
C ALA A 272 5.12 27.63 6.64
N LYS A 273 5.33 26.69 5.71
CA LYS A 273 4.27 26.00 4.97
C LYS A 273 3.90 24.63 5.54
N ILE A 274 4.74 24.01 6.39
CA ILE A 274 4.47 22.68 6.98
C ILE A 274 3.08 22.61 7.61
N LYS A 275 2.79 23.56 8.52
CA LYS A 275 1.50 23.61 9.21
C LYS A 275 0.35 23.74 8.21
N LYS A 276 0.45 24.66 7.26
CA LYS A 276 -0.57 24.88 6.23
C LYS A 276 -0.80 23.64 5.35
N GLN A 277 0.24 22.87 5.06
CA GLN A 277 0.14 21.63 4.29
C GLN A 277 -0.50 20.50 5.10
N LEU A 278 -0.17 20.40 6.39
CA LEU A 278 -0.84 19.46 7.32
C LEU A 278 -2.31 19.84 7.52
N ASP A 279 -2.63 21.09 7.84
CA ASP A 279 -4.00 21.60 8.02
C ASP A 279 -4.87 21.40 6.77
N ALA A 280 -4.28 21.52 5.57
CA ALA A 280 -4.99 21.32 4.31
C ALA A 280 -5.39 19.86 4.05
N LYS A 281 -4.80 18.92 4.80
CA LYS A 281 -4.93 17.47 4.61
C LYS A 281 -5.47 16.75 5.84
N VAL A 282 -5.49 17.41 7.00
CA VAL A 282 -5.94 16.88 8.28
C VAL A 282 -6.95 17.86 8.88
N PHE A 283 -8.21 17.47 8.91
CA PHE A 283 -9.34 18.35 9.23
C PHE A 283 -9.66 18.40 10.72
N SER A 284 -10.03 19.59 11.24
CA SER A 284 -10.45 19.82 12.63
C SER A 284 -9.50 19.27 13.70
N GLN A 285 -8.21 19.22 13.38
CA GLN A 285 -7.14 18.83 14.30
C GLN A 285 -6.01 19.87 14.24
N ASP A 286 -6.35 21.17 14.31
CA ASP A 286 -5.40 22.29 14.26
C ASP A 286 -4.30 22.16 15.32
N TRP A 287 -4.68 21.63 16.49
CA TRP A 287 -3.73 21.33 17.55
C TRP A 287 -2.78 20.18 17.20
N ALA A 288 -3.30 19.05 16.67
CA ALA A 288 -2.49 17.89 16.32
C ALA A 288 -1.51 18.23 15.19
N THR A 289 -2.02 18.85 14.13
CA THR A 289 -1.22 19.36 13.00
C THR A 289 -0.23 20.42 13.44
N GLY A 290 -0.60 21.31 14.36
CA GLY A 290 0.29 22.28 14.98
C GLY A 290 1.41 21.64 15.80
N ALA A 291 1.11 20.60 16.59
CA ALA A 291 2.09 19.88 17.40
C ALA A 291 3.12 19.16 16.53
N VAL A 292 2.64 18.45 15.48
CA VAL A 292 3.51 17.82 14.48
C VAL A 292 4.33 18.88 13.76
N ALA A 293 3.71 19.95 13.24
CA ALA A 293 4.41 21.00 12.50
C ALA A 293 5.53 21.65 13.31
N ARG A 294 5.30 21.97 14.59
CA ARG A 294 6.33 22.53 15.48
C ARG A 294 7.52 21.59 15.62
N ARG A 295 7.27 20.29 15.76
CA ARG A 295 8.35 19.30 15.88
C ARG A 295 9.14 19.17 14.58
N LEU A 296 8.45 19.09 13.44
CA LEU A 296 9.12 19.04 12.14
C LEU A 296 9.92 20.31 11.85
N GLN A 297 9.45 21.49 12.27
CA GLN A 297 10.22 22.72 12.14
C GLN A 297 11.56 22.67 12.89
N LEU A 298 11.60 22.05 14.07
CA LEU A 298 12.85 21.85 14.82
C LEU A 298 13.79 20.88 14.09
N SER A 299 13.25 19.77 13.56
CA SER A 299 14.04 18.79 12.78
C SER A 299 14.58 19.41 11.47
N VAL A 300 13.75 20.17 10.75
CA VAL A 300 14.13 20.87 9.50
C VAL A 300 15.15 21.99 9.75
N ALA A 301 15.05 22.69 10.88
CA ALA A 301 16.05 23.67 11.30
C ALA A 301 17.34 23.03 11.82
N ASP A 302 17.42 21.70 11.86
CA ASP A 302 18.53 20.91 12.39
C ASP A 302 18.84 21.24 13.87
N LEU A 303 17.84 21.72 14.63
CA LEU A 303 17.93 22.10 16.05
C LEU A 303 17.47 20.98 17.01
N ASN A 304 17.24 19.78 16.49
CA ASN A 304 16.93 18.60 17.28
C ASN A 304 18.19 18.00 17.94
N ASP A 305 18.00 17.18 18.98
CA ASP A 305 19.08 16.42 19.63
C ASP A 305 19.68 15.39 18.66
N LYS A 306 21.01 15.43 18.48
CA LYS A 306 21.74 14.55 17.56
C LYS A 306 22.00 13.15 18.11
N GLY A 307 21.74 12.93 19.40
CA GLY A 307 21.78 11.61 20.03
C GLY A 307 20.46 10.84 19.94
N LYS A 308 19.40 11.44 19.37
CA LYS A 308 18.03 10.89 19.36
C LYS A 308 17.45 10.80 17.94
N PRO A 309 16.35 10.05 17.76
CA PRO A 309 15.54 10.11 16.54
C PRO A 309 15.14 11.54 16.18
N MET A 310 14.81 11.80 14.90
CA MET A 310 14.54 13.15 14.39
C MET A 310 13.35 13.83 15.05
N ALA A 311 12.34 13.01 15.38
CA ALA A 311 11.25 13.37 16.25
C ALA A 311 10.61 12.08 16.77
N SER A 312 10.11 12.11 18.00
CA SER A 312 9.21 11.09 18.54
C SER A 312 7.85 11.69 18.90
N LEU A 313 6.78 11.14 18.35
CA LEU A 313 5.42 11.65 18.44
C LEU A 313 4.50 10.58 19.02
N LEU A 314 3.69 10.92 20.02
CA LEU A 314 2.65 10.05 20.55
C LEU A 314 1.28 10.58 20.15
N PHE A 315 0.58 9.86 19.30
CA PHE A 315 -0.78 10.16 18.88
C PHE A 315 -1.74 9.53 19.88
N THR A 316 -2.60 10.34 20.47
CA THR A 316 -3.54 9.91 21.52
C THR A 316 -4.92 10.50 21.24
N GLY A 317 -5.97 9.70 21.34
CA GLY A 317 -7.33 10.10 21.00
C GLY A 317 -8.32 8.96 21.14
N SER A 318 -9.61 9.25 21.00
CA SER A 318 -10.64 8.21 20.92
C SER A 318 -10.48 7.36 19.66
N THR A 319 -10.86 6.09 19.73
CA THR A 319 -10.90 5.17 18.58
C THR A 319 -11.64 5.79 17.38
N GLY A 320 -11.09 5.62 16.15
CA GLY A 320 -11.78 5.98 14.91
C GLY A 320 -11.28 7.22 14.13
N THR A 321 -9.99 7.59 14.17
CA THR A 321 -9.44 8.75 13.42
C THR A 321 -9.25 8.54 11.90
N GLY A 322 -9.98 7.57 11.32
CA GLY A 322 -10.32 7.51 9.90
C GLY A 322 -9.79 6.30 9.16
N LYS A 323 -10.71 5.41 8.72
CA LYS A 323 -10.83 4.85 7.34
C LYS A 323 -11.52 3.48 7.29
N PHE A 324 -12.83 3.48 7.34
CA PHE A 324 -13.59 2.24 7.29
C PHE A 324 -14.64 2.22 6.18
N CYS A 325 -14.76 1.05 5.55
CA CYS A 325 -15.90 0.64 4.75
C CYS A 325 -16.83 -0.18 5.63
N THR A 326 -18.11 -0.29 5.27
CA THR A 326 -19.00 -1.19 6.02
C THR A 326 -18.54 -2.63 5.86
N ASP A 327 -18.64 -3.41 6.94
CA ASP A 327 -18.29 -4.83 6.93
C ASP A 327 -19.14 -5.60 5.92
N SER A 328 -20.37 -5.15 5.68
CA SER A 328 -21.29 -5.66 4.67
C SER A 328 -20.88 -5.38 3.22
N THR A 329 -19.89 -4.51 2.98
CA THR A 329 -19.43 -4.18 1.63
C THR A 329 -18.77 -5.41 1.02
N GLN A 330 -19.24 -5.83 -0.15
CA GLN A 330 -18.62 -6.92 -0.90
C GLN A 330 -17.29 -6.47 -1.51
N VAL A 331 -16.25 -7.28 -1.37
CA VAL A 331 -14.92 -7.04 -1.94
C VAL A 331 -14.54 -8.25 -2.79
N PRO A 332 -14.11 -8.05 -4.05
CA PRO A 332 -13.63 -9.16 -4.87
C PRO A 332 -12.25 -9.60 -4.37
N VAL A 333 -12.07 -10.91 -4.16
CA VAL A 333 -10.85 -11.51 -3.60
C VAL A 333 -10.41 -12.71 -4.44
N TYR A 334 -9.11 -12.83 -4.66
CA TYR A 334 -8.46 -13.98 -5.27
C TYR A 334 -8.16 -15.03 -4.18
N SER A 335 -8.76 -16.22 -4.28
CA SER A 335 -8.59 -17.29 -3.29
C SER A 335 -7.24 -18.01 -3.47
N SER A 336 -6.84 -18.78 -2.46
CA SER A 336 -5.64 -19.63 -2.49
C SER A 336 -5.68 -20.70 -3.59
N ASP A 337 -6.88 -21.12 -3.98
CA ASP A 337 -7.11 -22.22 -4.93
C ASP A 337 -7.14 -21.73 -6.38
N GLY A 338 -6.90 -20.43 -6.60
CA GLY A 338 -6.89 -19.80 -7.92
C GLY A 338 -8.26 -19.35 -8.42
N GLU A 339 -9.32 -19.50 -7.63
CA GLU A 339 -10.66 -19.02 -7.96
C GLU A 339 -10.91 -17.61 -7.42
N THR A 340 -11.74 -16.83 -8.10
CA THR A 340 -12.16 -15.51 -7.56
C THR A 340 -13.51 -15.63 -6.85
N THR A 341 -13.55 -15.12 -5.63
CA THR A 341 -14.75 -15.09 -4.78
C THR A 341 -15.04 -13.68 -4.29
N TRP A 342 -16.23 -13.50 -3.71
CA TRP A 342 -16.61 -12.28 -3.00
C TRP A 342 -16.51 -12.53 -1.50
N LYS A 343 -15.77 -11.69 -0.79
CA LYS A 343 -15.79 -11.64 0.67
C LYS A 343 -16.49 -10.38 1.13
N LEU A 344 -17.11 -10.42 2.30
CA LEU A 344 -17.53 -9.21 2.99
C LEU A 344 -16.27 -8.50 3.51
N HIS A 345 -16.29 -7.17 3.53
CA HIS A 345 -15.14 -6.38 3.92
C HIS A 345 -14.65 -6.71 5.34
N GLY A 346 -15.59 -7.00 6.25
CA GLY A 346 -15.26 -7.40 7.63
C GLY A 346 -14.70 -8.82 7.78
N ASP A 347 -14.82 -9.64 6.74
CA ASP A 347 -14.30 -11.01 6.69
C ASP A 347 -12.91 -11.09 6.03
N LEU A 348 -12.36 -9.94 5.63
CA LEU A 348 -11.02 -9.88 5.04
C LEU A 348 -9.96 -10.10 6.12
N VAL A 349 -8.97 -10.92 5.81
CA VAL A 349 -7.84 -11.20 6.70
C VAL A 349 -6.51 -10.89 6.02
N PRO A 350 -5.44 -10.57 6.77
CA PRO A 350 -4.11 -10.48 6.21
C PRO A 350 -3.76 -11.74 5.40
N GLY A 351 -3.16 -11.55 4.22
CA GLY A 351 -2.88 -12.60 3.23
C GLY A 351 -3.94 -12.76 2.14
N ASP A 352 -5.19 -12.27 2.34
CA ASP A 352 -6.17 -12.22 1.26
C ASP A 352 -5.69 -11.33 0.11
N ARG A 353 -6.05 -11.65 -1.14
CA ARG A 353 -5.65 -10.86 -2.32
C ARG A 353 -6.84 -10.13 -2.92
N VAL A 354 -6.99 -8.84 -2.61
CA VAL A 354 -8.02 -7.97 -3.23
C VAL A 354 -7.51 -7.42 -4.56
N PHE A 355 -8.28 -6.59 -5.26
CA PHE A 355 -7.84 -6.02 -6.54
C PHE A 355 -7.52 -4.52 -6.43
N GLY A 356 -6.32 -4.14 -6.88
CA GLY A 356 -5.86 -2.74 -6.91
C GLY A 356 -6.61 -1.90 -7.95
N ARG A 357 -6.27 -0.61 -8.09
CA ARG A 357 -6.98 0.30 -9.02
C ARG A 357 -7.02 -0.26 -10.45
N GLN A 358 -5.91 -0.79 -10.95
CA GLN A 358 -5.81 -1.31 -12.32
C GLN A 358 -6.46 -2.70 -12.49
N GLY A 359 -6.89 -3.33 -11.39
CA GLY A 359 -7.58 -4.62 -11.39
C GLY A 359 -6.66 -5.83 -11.28
N HIS A 360 -5.38 -5.64 -10.96
CA HIS A 360 -4.46 -6.72 -10.60
C HIS A 360 -4.61 -7.11 -9.12
N PRO A 361 -4.40 -8.39 -8.76
CA PRO A 361 -4.41 -8.83 -7.37
C PRO A 361 -3.32 -8.13 -6.53
N VAL A 362 -3.70 -7.66 -5.35
CA VAL A 362 -2.84 -7.01 -4.34
C VAL A 362 -3.15 -7.59 -2.97
N GLU A 363 -2.10 -7.82 -2.18
CA GLU A 363 -2.22 -8.49 -0.89
C GLU A 363 -2.76 -7.56 0.20
N VAL A 364 -3.68 -8.06 1.02
CA VAL A 364 -4.14 -7.43 2.25
C VAL A 364 -3.09 -7.69 3.32
N LEU A 365 -2.51 -6.63 3.86
CA LEU A 365 -1.46 -6.66 4.86
C LEU A 365 -2.00 -6.48 6.30
N GLY A 366 -3.25 -6.03 6.45
CA GLY A 366 -3.84 -5.74 7.77
C GLY A 366 -5.35 -5.53 7.69
N HIS A 367 -6.08 -5.95 8.71
CA HIS A 367 -7.52 -5.76 8.88
C HIS A 367 -7.82 -5.20 10.28
N PHE A 368 -8.59 -4.12 10.36
CA PHE A 368 -8.77 -3.34 11.58
C PHE A 368 -10.27 -3.06 11.82
N PRO A 369 -10.97 -3.88 12.64
CA PRO A 369 -12.37 -3.67 12.97
C PRO A 369 -12.62 -2.31 13.64
N GLN A 370 -13.71 -1.63 13.28
CA GLN A 370 -14.12 -0.33 13.83
C GLN A 370 -15.49 -0.36 14.52
N GLY A 371 -16.20 -1.50 14.46
CA GLY A 371 -17.52 -1.69 15.06
C GLY A 371 -18.60 -0.85 14.37
N MET A 372 -19.72 -0.60 15.07
CA MET A 372 -20.88 0.12 14.52
C MET A 372 -20.56 1.61 14.30
N GLN A 373 -20.74 2.07 13.07
CA GLN A 373 -20.41 3.43 12.64
C GLN A 373 -21.56 4.08 11.87
N ASP A 374 -21.58 5.41 11.85
CA ASP A 374 -22.43 6.16 10.94
C ASP A 374 -21.92 6.00 9.50
N VAL A 375 -22.82 5.53 8.63
CA VAL A 375 -22.50 5.22 7.23
C VAL A 375 -23.11 6.25 6.30
N TYR A 376 -22.36 6.57 5.25
CA TYR A 376 -22.77 7.43 4.16
C TYR A 376 -22.68 6.63 2.86
N ARG A 377 -23.78 6.63 2.11
CA ARG A 377 -23.83 6.12 0.74
C ARG A 377 -23.28 7.18 -0.20
N VAL A 378 -22.12 6.90 -0.76
CA VAL A 378 -21.51 7.72 -1.81
C VAL A 378 -22.01 7.20 -3.15
N THR A 379 -22.79 8.00 -3.86
CA THR A 379 -23.32 7.67 -5.19
C THR A 379 -22.50 8.37 -6.26
N LEU A 380 -21.93 7.60 -7.19
CA LEU A 380 -21.19 8.09 -8.34
C LEU A 380 -22.14 8.46 -9.49
N TRP A 381 -21.69 9.30 -10.42
CA TRP A 381 -22.52 9.77 -11.55
C TRP A 381 -22.94 8.67 -12.53
N ASP A 382 -22.22 7.55 -12.56
CA ASP A 382 -22.60 6.35 -13.30
C ASP A 382 -23.48 5.40 -12.47
N GLY A 383 -23.94 5.88 -11.32
CA GLY A 383 -24.86 5.28 -10.38
C GLY A 383 -24.27 4.16 -9.53
N ARG A 384 -22.94 3.96 -9.53
CA ARG A 384 -22.30 3.08 -8.55
C ARG A 384 -22.44 3.64 -7.15
N THR A 385 -22.51 2.77 -6.16
CA THR A 385 -22.58 3.18 -4.76
C THR A 385 -21.50 2.49 -3.93
N LEU A 386 -20.97 3.21 -2.94
CA LEU A 386 -20.14 2.64 -1.88
C LEU A 386 -20.59 3.20 -0.54
N ASP A 387 -20.77 2.32 0.44
CA ASP A 387 -21.22 2.66 1.77
C ASP A 387 -19.98 2.74 2.70
N VAL A 388 -19.72 3.94 3.21
CA VAL A 388 -18.47 4.27 3.92
C VAL A 388 -18.69 5.12 5.16
N GLY A 389 -17.71 5.15 6.07
CA GLY A 389 -17.73 6.06 7.21
C GLY A 389 -17.66 7.55 6.84
N GLY A 390 -18.17 8.41 7.72
CA GLY A 390 -17.97 9.87 7.61
C GLY A 390 -16.48 10.27 7.51
N PRO A 391 -15.60 9.72 8.37
CA PRO A 391 -14.14 9.95 8.31
C PRO A 391 -13.42 9.22 7.17
N HIS A 392 -14.12 8.44 6.33
CA HIS A 392 -13.51 7.71 5.23
C HIS A 392 -12.90 8.66 4.20
N LEU A 393 -11.67 8.42 3.76
CA LEU A 393 -10.93 9.34 2.89
C LEU A 393 -10.92 8.91 1.44
N TRP A 394 -11.04 9.90 0.56
CA TRP A 394 -11.10 9.74 -0.88
C TRP A 394 -9.99 10.53 -1.57
N THR A 395 -9.26 9.87 -2.47
CA THR A 395 -8.40 10.55 -3.45
C THR A 395 -9.29 11.15 -4.54
N VAL A 396 -9.46 12.47 -4.53
CA VAL A 396 -10.35 13.19 -5.45
C VAL A 396 -9.61 14.23 -6.29
N TYR A 397 -10.18 14.55 -7.44
CA TYR A 397 -9.78 15.62 -8.33
C TYR A 397 -10.94 16.61 -8.43
N THR A 398 -10.65 17.90 -8.36
CA THR A 398 -11.61 18.93 -8.78
C THR A 398 -11.83 18.91 -10.29
N ALA A 399 -12.95 19.45 -10.77
CA ALA A 399 -13.19 19.64 -12.20
C ALA A 399 -12.03 20.33 -12.94
N LYS A 400 -11.39 21.32 -12.29
CA LYS A 400 -10.22 22.04 -12.83
C LYS A 400 -8.98 21.15 -12.89
N GLN A 401 -8.71 20.36 -11.85
CA GLN A 401 -7.58 19.42 -11.82
C GLN A 401 -7.75 18.33 -12.89
N ARG A 402 -8.95 17.74 -13.01
CA ARG A 402 -9.29 16.76 -14.06
C ARG A 402 -9.00 17.32 -15.46
N SER A 403 -9.48 18.53 -15.75
CA SER A 403 -9.24 19.16 -17.05
C SER A 403 -7.76 19.40 -17.34
N LYS A 404 -6.95 19.75 -16.34
CA LYS A 404 -5.50 19.94 -16.50
C LYS A 404 -4.78 18.61 -16.72
N LYS A 405 -5.15 17.56 -15.98
CA LYS A 405 -4.59 16.21 -16.13
C LYS A 405 -4.87 15.65 -17.53
N HIS A 406 -6.10 15.84 -18.03
CA HIS A 406 -6.46 15.45 -19.40
C HIS A 406 -5.70 16.22 -20.49
N ALA A 407 -5.16 17.39 -20.17
CA ALA A 407 -4.27 18.17 -21.04
C ALA A 407 -2.79 17.77 -20.91
N GLY A 408 -2.47 16.67 -20.22
CA GLY A 408 -1.09 16.15 -20.08
C GLY A 408 -0.24 16.90 -19.05
N LYS A 409 -0.85 17.72 -18.18
CA LYS A 409 -0.13 18.38 -17.09
C LYS A 409 -0.02 17.47 -15.88
N ASP A 410 1.10 17.56 -15.18
CA ASP A 410 1.24 16.94 -13.87
C ASP A 410 0.35 17.65 -12.84
N VAL A 411 -0.52 16.88 -12.21
CA VAL A 411 -1.57 17.37 -11.30
C VAL A 411 -1.79 16.34 -10.22
N ALA A 412 -1.34 16.68 -9.01
CA ALA A 412 -1.59 15.87 -7.82
C ALA A 412 -3.08 15.92 -7.40
N PRO A 413 -3.67 14.78 -6.98
CA PRO A 413 -5.00 14.74 -6.40
C PRO A 413 -5.04 15.40 -5.01
N MET A 414 -6.25 15.71 -4.55
CA MET A 414 -6.52 16.06 -3.16
C MET A 414 -7.11 14.87 -2.41
N VAL A 415 -7.01 14.88 -1.08
CA VAL A 415 -7.65 13.87 -0.24
C VAL A 415 -8.72 14.58 0.58
N LEU A 416 -9.94 14.05 0.58
CA LEU A 416 -11.08 14.59 1.35
C LEU A 416 -11.81 13.46 2.05
N SER A 417 -12.30 13.72 3.26
CA SER A 417 -13.22 12.80 3.93
C SER A 417 -14.62 12.86 3.30
N THR A 418 -15.39 11.78 3.47
CA THR A 418 -16.81 11.74 3.10
C THR A 418 -17.58 12.90 3.75
N GLN A 419 -17.30 13.19 5.03
CA GLN A 419 -17.91 14.28 5.78
C GLN A 419 -17.58 15.66 5.17
N GLU A 420 -16.32 15.92 4.81
CA GLU A 420 -15.93 17.18 4.17
C GLU A 420 -16.59 17.37 2.80
N MET A 421 -16.76 16.28 2.04
CA MET A 421 -17.45 16.35 0.75
C MET A 421 -18.94 16.64 0.92
N VAL A 422 -19.57 16.13 1.98
CA VAL A 422 -20.94 16.50 2.37
C VAL A 422 -21.01 17.99 2.72
N GLU A 423 -20.12 18.49 3.58
CA GLU A 423 -20.11 19.88 4.03
C GLU A 423 -19.85 20.88 2.90
N ARG A 424 -18.91 20.55 2.01
CA ARG A 424 -18.60 21.38 0.84
C ARG A 424 -19.70 21.30 -0.21
N GLY A 425 -20.57 20.30 -0.16
CA GLY A 425 -21.44 19.89 -1.25
C GLY A 425 -20.64 19.31 -2.43
N VAL A 426 -21.17 18.25 -3.03
CA VAL A 426 -20.54 17.54 -4.16
C VAL A 426 -20.96 18.07 -5.54
N VAL A 427 -21.98 18.94 -5.55
CA VAL A 427 -22.52 19.59 -6.74
C VAL A 427 -22.43 21.11 -6.59
N ARG A 428 -22.21 21.82 -7.70
CA ARG A 428 -22.28 23.28 -7.80
C ARG A 428 -23.47 23.70 -8.66
N THR A 429 -24.27 24.64 -8.15
CA THR A 429 -25.37 25.30 -8.87
C THR A 429 -25.02 26.77 -9.13
N TYR A 430 -25.61 27.36 -10.17
CA TYR A 430 -25.43 28.78 -10.51
C TYR A 430 -26.78 29.49 -10.57
N PRO A 431 -26.92 30.72 -10.02
CA PRO A 431 -28.17 31.48 -10.11
C PRO A 431 -28.58 31.69 -11.59
N GLY A 432 -29.77 31.20 -11.96
CA GLY A 432 -30.29 31.31 -13.32
C GLY A 432 -29.89 30.19 -14.29
N ASP A 433 -29.09 29.20 -13.86
CA ASP A 433 -28.77 27.99 -14.63
C ASP A 433 -29.28 26.74 -13.89
N SER A 434 -30.06 25.90 -14.57
CA SER A 434 -30.60 24.66 -14.02
C SER A 434 -29.59 23.50 -14.06
N ARG A 435 -28.37 23.71 -14.55
CA ARG A 435 -27.34 22.68 -14.64
C ARG A 435 -26.56 22.55 -13.34
N GLU A 436 -26.37 21.29 -12.95
CA GLU A 436 -25.60 20.89 -11.79
C GLU A 436 -24.22 20.39 -12.23
N ASP A 437 -23.16 21.09 -11.80
CA ASP A 437 -21.77 20.71 -12.10
C ASP A 437 -21.17 19.90 -10.95
N LEU A 438 -20.66 18.70 -11.26
CA LEU A 438 -19.96 17.86 -10.27
C LEU A 438 -18.64 18.50 -9.84
N LYS A 439 -18.38 18.49 -8.53
CA LYS A 439 -17.19 19.15 -7.95
C LYS A 439 -16.00 18.21 -7.78
N PHE A 440 -16.25 16.95 -7.43
CA PHE A 440 -15.21 15.98 -7.06
C PHE A 440 -15.28 14.73 -7.93
N PHE A 441 -14.12 14.23 -8.33
CA PHE A 441 -13.96 13.06 -9.21
C PHE A 441 -12.92 12.10 -8.62
N ILE A 442 -13.23 10.82 -8.54
CA ILE A 442 -12.30 9.76 -8.13
C ILE A 442 -11.70 9.06 -9.36
N PRO A 443 -10.55 8.38 -9.24
CA PRO A 443 -10.04 7.52 -10.29
C PRO A 443 -11.06 6.43 -10.69
N ALA A 444 -11.18 6.14 -11.99
CA ALA A 444 -11.92 4.97 -12.44
C ALA A 444 -11.13 3.69 -12.18
N ASN A 445 -11.85 2.58 -11.96
CA ASN A 445 -11.25 1.25 -11.85
C ASN A 445 -10.85 0.70 -13.23
N GLY A 446 -9.79 -0.09 -13.26
CA GLY A 446 -9.43 -0.96 -14.36
C GLY A 446 -10.20 -2.30 -14.32
N PRO A 447 -10.09 -3.12 -15.39
CA PRO A 447 -10.75 -4.41 -15.46
C PRO A 447 -10.19 -5.37 -14.41
N VAL A 448 -11.06 -5.99 -13.62
CA VAL A 448 -10.64 -6.99 -12.63
C VAL A 448 -10.11 -8.23 -13.35
N HIS A 449 -8.90 -8.68 -13.03
CA HIS A 449 -8.24 -9.80 -13.69
C HIS A 449 -8.62 -11.14 -13.06
N TRP A 450 -9.81 -11.66 -13.43
CA TRP A 450 -10.26 -13.00 -13.07
C TRP A 450 -9.59 -14.09 -13.94
N PRO A 451 -9.40 -15.30 -13.38
CA PRO A 451 -8.90 -16.44 -14.13
C PRO A 451 -9.87 -16.82 -15.25
N GLU A 452 -9.35 -17.50 -16.26
CA GLU A 452 -10.17 -18.08 -17.33
C GLU A 452 -11.00 -19.25 -16.79
N GLN A 453 -12.28 -19.31 -17.16
CA GLN A 453 -13.20 -20.37 -16.74
C GLN A 453 -13.56 -21.29 -17.90
N ASP A 454 -13.80 -22.56 -17.61
CA ASP A 454 -14.30 -23.50 -18.62
C ASP A 454 -15.83 -23.40 -18.75
N PHE A 455 -16.32 -22.93 -19.90
CA PHE A 455 -17.74 -22.70 -20.14
C PHE A 455 -18.28 -23.69 -21.18
N ASP A 456 -19.34 -24.41 -20.81
CA ASP A 456 -20.01 -25.35 -21.72
C ASP A 456 -20.64 -24.67 -22.93
N VAL A 457 -20.99 -23.38 -22.81
CA VAL A 457 -21.48 -22.53 -23.91
C VAL A 457 -20.47 -21.41 -24.10
N ASP A 458 -20.01 -21.18 -25.32
CA ASP A 458 -19.09 -20.07 -25.60
C ASP A 458 -19.71 -18.73 -25.12
N PRO A 459 -18.98 -17.86 -24.42
CA PRO A 459 -19.54 -16.62 -23.89
C PRO A 459 -20.16 -15.70 -24.95
N TYR A 460 -19.57 -15.60 -26.15
CA TYR A 460 -20.16 -14.82 -27.25
C TYR A 460 -21.48 -15.44 -27.70
N VAL A 461 -21.50 -16.76 -27.92
CA VAL A 461 -22.71 -17.50 -28.27
C VAL A 461 -23.81 -17.30 -27.22
N LEU A 462 -23.47 -17.41 -25.93
CA LEU A 462 -24.43 -17.18 -24.85
C LEU A 462 -25.01 -15.75 -24.91
N GLY A 463 -24.18 -14.74 -25.18
CA GLY A 463 -24.63 -13.36 -25.37
C GLY A 463 -25.63 -13.23 -26.52
N VAL A 464 -25.36 -13.87 -27.65
CA VAL A 464 -26.28 -13.90 -28.81
C VAL A 464 -27.60 -14.61 -28.46
N LEU A 465 -27.54 -15.75 -27.74
CA LEU A 465 -28.71 -16.49 -27.30
C LEU A 465 -29.58 -15.69 -26.33
N ILE A 466 -28.97 -14.96 -25.40
CA ILE A 466 -29.68 -14.06 -24.48
C ILE A 466 -30.35 -12.91 -25.25
N GLY A 467 -29.70 -12.34 -26.26
CA GLY A 467 -30.27 -11.26 -27.06
C GLY A 467 -31.39 -11.72 -28.01
N ASN A 468 -31.07 -12.62 -28.94
CA ASN A 468 -31.93 -12.95 -30.06
C ASN A 468 -32.52 -14.38 -30.01
N GLY A 469 -32.17 -15.17 -29.00
CA GLY A 469 -32.63 -16.55 -28.86
C GLY A 469 -34.05 -16.71 -28.33
N CYS A 470 -34.74 -17.70 -28.88
CA CYS A 470 -35.96 -18.26 -28.35
C CYS A 470 -35.61 -19.26 -27.24
N LEU A 471 -35.73 -18.81 -25.99
CA LEU A 471 -35.28 -19.57 -24.83
C LEU A 471 -36.30 -20.63 -24.34
N THR A 472 -37.32 -20.98 -25.13
CA THR A 472 -38.33 -22.00 -24.73
C THR A 472 -37.74 -23.42 -24.65
N GLU A 473 -38.42 -24.37 -24.02
CA GLU A 473 -37.98 -25.79 -23.93
C GLU A 473 -37.97 -26.58 -25.26
N ARG A 474 -38.30 -25.93 -26.38
CA ARG A 474 -38.43 -26.57 -27.71
C ARG A 474 -37.17 -26.33 -28.57
N GLN A 475 -37.33 -26.40 -29.88
CA GLN A 475 -36.28 -26.18 -30.88
C GLN A 475 -35.58 -24.81 -30.71
N LEU A 476 -34.25 -24.82 -30.76
CA LEU A 476 -33.41 -23.64 -30.74
C LEU A 476 -33.71 -22.78 -31.97
N THR A 477 -34.19 -21.57 -31.72
CA THR A 477 -34.54 -20.61 -32.76
C THR A 477 -33.89 -19.27 -32.47
N LEU A 478 -33.19 -18.68 -33.44
CA LEU A 478 -32.69 -17.30 -33.38
C LEU A 478 -33.55 -16.39 -34.26
N SER A 479 -33.86 -15.19 -33.75
CA SER A 479 -34.50 -14.15 -34.56
C SER A 479 -33.45 -13.13 -35.01
N SER A 480 -33.19 -13.04 -36.32
CA SER A 480 -32.22 -12.10 -36.89
C SER A 480 -32.58 -11.78 -38.34
N ASP A 481 -32.42 -10.52 -38.74
CA ASP A 481 -32.76 -9.99 -40.06
C ASP A 481 -31.52 -9.80 -40.96
N GLY A 482 -31.68 -10.09 -42.26
CA GLY A 482 -30.74 -9.75 -43.33
C GLY A 482 -29.26 -9.96 -42.99
N ASP A 483 -28.49 -8.86 -43.02
CA ASP A 483 -27.04 -8.81 -42.81
C ASP A 483 -26.58 -9.28 -41.42
N ASP A 484 -27.46 -9.27 -40.41
CA ASP A 484 -27.13 -9.71 -39.04
C ASP A 484 -27.16 -11.23 -38.89
N ALA A 485 -27.96 -11.89 -39.73
CA ALA A 485 -28.09 -13.34 -39.72
C ALA A 485 -26.79 -14.00 -40.19
N ASP A 486 -26.16 -13.44 -41.23
CA ASP A 486 -24.92 -13.98 -41.80
C ASP A 486 -23.74 -13.99 -40.80
N HIS A 487 -23.77 -13.15 -39.77
CA HIS A 487 -22.74 -13.11 -38.74
C HIS A 487 -23.19 -13.80 -37.45
N THR A 488 -24.23 -13.31 -36.78
CA THR A 488 -24.60 -13.81 -35.44
C THR A 488 -25.16 -15.22 -35.47
N VAL A 489 -26.01 -15.56 -36.46
CA VAL A 489 -26.58 -16.91 -36.60
C VAL A 489 -25.50 -17.89 -37.06
N TRP A 490 -24.61 -17.45 -37.95
CA TRP A 490 -23.49 -18.27 -38.41
C TRP A 490 -22.50 -18.60 -37.28
N MET A 491 -22.14 -17.63 -36.43
CA MET A 491 -21.28 -17.87 -35.26
C MET A 491 -21.87 -18.91 -34.30
N VAL A 492 -23.19 -18.88 -34.08
CA VAL A 492 -23.88 -19.90 -33.27
C VAL A 492 -23.89 -21.25 -33.99
N GLY A 493 -24.08 -21.26 -35.31
CA GLY A 493 -24.05 -22.47 -36.13
C GLY A 493 -22.68 -23.16 -36.16
N GLU A 494 -21.60 -22.39 -36.34
CA GLU A 494 -20.22 -22.89 -36.28
C GLU A 494 -19.90 -23.51 -34.93
N TRP A 495 -20.29 -22.84 -33.84
CA TRP A 495 -20.10 -23.39 -32.49
C TRP A 495 -20.90 -24.69 -32.28
N LEU A 496 -22.12 -24.78 -32.81
CA LEU A 496 -22.93 -26.02 -32.78
C LEU A 496 -22.45 -27.10 -33.76
N GLY A 497 -21.59 -26.76 -34.73
CA GLY A 497 -21.29 -27.63 -35.87
C GLY A 497 -22.49 -27.86 -36.80
N SER A 498 -23.41 -26.88 -36.90
CA SER A 498 -24.68 -26.98 -37.63
C SER A 498 -24.92 -25.78 -38.54
N ALA A 499 -25.10 -26.03 -39.84
CA ALA A 499 -25.45 -24.98 -40.79
C ALA A 499 -26.89 -24.47 -40.52
N PRO A 500 -27.08 -23.17 -40.26
CA PRO A 500 -28.40 -22.63 -39.92
C PRO A 500 -29.37 -22.69 -41.10
N LYS A 501 -30.65 -22.92 -40.81
CA LYS A 501 -31.74 -22.99 -41.79
C LYS A 501 -32.85 -22.01 -41.43
N SER A 502 -33.31 -21.23 -42.41
CA SER A 502 -34.47 -20.36 -42.22
C SER A 502 -35.75 -21.17 -41.99
N TYR A 503 -36.56 -20.78 -41.01
CA TYR A 503 -37.78 -21.47 -40.57
C TYR A 503 -38.95 -20.50 -40.41
N GLY A 504 -39.99 -20.63 -41.25
CA GLY A 504 -41.18 -19.79 -41.18
C GLY A 504 -40.99 -18.40 -41.77
N ARG A 505 -41.23 -17.33 -40.98
CA ARG A 505 -41.08 -15.93 -41.42
C ARG A 505 -39.61 -15.62 -41.73
N ASN A 506 -39.33 -14.65 -42.61
CA ASN A 506 -38.00 -14.28 -43.17
C ASN A 506 -36.90 -13.84 -42.17
N TYR A 507 -37.08 -14.06 -40.86
CA TYR A 507 -36.15 -13.62 -39.81
C TYR A 507 -35.94 -14.67 -38.70
N SER A 508 -36.43 -15.90 -38.86
CA SER A 508 -36.30 -16.97 -37.85
C SER A 508 -35.41 -18.10 -38.37
N TRP A 509 -34.41 -18.49 -37.58
CA TRP A 509 -33.38 -19.45 -37.95
C TRP A 509 -33.33 -20.61 -36.95
N VAL A 510 -33.23 -21.84 -37.45
CA VAL A 510 -33.12 -23.08 -36.66
C VAL A 510 -31.87 -23.87 -37.06
N PHE A 511 -31.46 -24.79 -36.19
CA PHE A 511 -30.21 -25.56 -36.34
C PHE A 511 -30.51 -27.07 -36.41
N PRO A 512 -30.28 -27.73 -37.55
CA PRO A 512 -30.47 -29.18 -37.70
C PRO A 512 -29.37 -30.03 -37.01
N VAL A 513 -29.75 -31.18 -36.46
CA VAL A 513 -28.89 -32.21 -35.85
C VAL A 513 -28.68 -33.34 -36.86
N GLY A 514 -27.93 -33.07 -37.93
CA GLY A 514 -27.64 -34.06 -38.98
C GLY A 514 -28.89 -34.62 -39.72
N VAL A 515 -28.66 -35.57 -40.63
CA VAL A 515 -29.72 -36.23 -41.43
C VAL A 515 -30.17 -37.50 -40.73
N GLY A 516 -31.40 -37.54 -40.23
CA GLY A 516 -32.01 -38.77 -39.70
C GLY A 516 -32.36 -39.79 -40.82
N PRO A 517 -32.53 -41.09 -40.50
CA PRO A 517 -32.97 -42.09 -41.46
C PRO A 517 -34.36 -41.76 -42.03
N VAL A 518 -34.55 -42.14 -43.29
CA VAL A 518 -35.49 -41.60 -44.31
C VAL A 518 -37.00 -41.78 -44.01
N GLU A 519 -37.41 -42.32 -42.85
CA GLU A 519 -38.82 -42.70 -42.62
C GLU A 519 -39.64 -41.80 -41.67
N ASP A 520 -39.10 -40.71 -41.12
CA ASP A 520 -39.91 -39.73 -40.41
C ASP A 520 -39.54 -38.29 -40.82
N ARG A 521 -40.42 -37.64 -41.60
CA ARG A 521 -40.18 -36.34 -42.28
C ARG A 521 -40.29 -35.14 -41.34
N ARG A 522 -39.45 -35.09 -40.29
CA ARG A 522 -39.14 -33.83 -39.57
C ARG A 522 -37.63 -33.77 -39.34
N ASP A 523 -37.01 -32.67 -39.78
CA ASP A 523 -35.60 -32.40 -39.44
C ASP A 523 -35.44 -32.49 -37.92
N SER A 524 -34.52 -33.32 -37.42
CA SER A 524 -34.15 -33.30 -36.00
C SER A 524 -33.44 -31.96 -35.75
N LEU A 525 -33.98 -31.14 -34.85
CA LEU A 525 -33.44 -29.80 -34.56
C LEU A 525 -32.81 -29.79 -33.17
N TYR A 526 -31.75 -29.00 -32.99
CA TYR A 526 -31.18 -28.74 -31.67
C TYR A 526 -32.29 -28.18 -30.78
N GLN A 527 -32.44 -28.72 -29.57
CA GLN A 527 -33.38 -28.17 -28.61
C GLN A 527 -32.65 -27.17 -27.72
N THR A 528 -33.29 -26.04 -27.44
CA THR A 528 -32.75 -25.02 -26.53
C THR A 528 -32.40 -25.61 -25.17
N LYS A 529 -33.23 -26.52 -24.65
CA LYS A 529 -32.99 -27.17 -23.35
C LYS A 529 -31.70 -28.02 -23.31
N ASP A 530 -31.29 -28.57 -24.46
CA ASP A 530 -30.10 -29.42 -24.56
C ASP A 530 -28.85 -28.53 -24.70
N VAL A 531 -28.95 -27.46 -25.50
CA VAL A 531 -27.87 -26.48 -25.69
C VAL A 531 -27.59 -25.66 -24.43
N LEU A 532 -28.63 -25.33 -23.66
CA LEU A 532 -28.55 -24.54 -22.43
C LEU A 532 -28.58 -25.41 -21.17
N ALA A 533 -28.30 -26.72 -21.27
CA ALA A 533 -28.38 -27.64 -20.13
C ALA A 533 -27.49 -27.23 -18.95
N SER A 534 -26.36 -26.57 -19.22
CA SER A 534 -25.43 -26.04 -18.21
C SER A 534 -25.85 -24.69 -17.60
N VAL A 535 -26.88 -24.04 -18.17
CA VAL A 535 -27.43 -22.75 -17.73
C VAL A 535 -28.96 -22.80 -17.67
N PRO A 536 -29.53 -23.68 -16.82
CA PRO A 536 -30.96 -23.98 -16.82
C PRO A 536 -31.85 -22.77 -16.51
N ASP A 537 -31.32 -21.76 -15.81
CA ASP A 537 -32.04 -20.52 -15.46
C ASP A 537 -32.50 -19.71 -16.69
N LEU A 538 -31.88 -19.96 -17.85
CA LEU A 538 -32.29 -19.33 -19.10
C LEU A 538 -33.42 -20.09 -19.81
N ILE A 539 -33.62 -21.38 -19.50
CA ILE A 539 -34.61 -22.21 -20.17
C ILE A 539 -36.02 -21.78 -19.71
N GLY A 540 -36.88 -21.47 -20.66
CA GLY A 540 -38.23 -20.95 -20.47
C GLY A 540 -38.31 -19.43 -20.29
N ALA A 541 -37.19 -18.73 -20.12
CA ALA A 541 -37.17 -17.30 -19.80
C ALA A 541 -37.73 -16.44 -20.94
N ARG A 542 -38.71 -15.58 -20.62
CA ARG A 542 -39.25 -14.59 -21.56
C ARG A 542 -38.34 -13.36 -21.63
N SER A 543 -38.53 -12.49 -22.64
CA SER A 543 -37.69 -11.30 -22.85
C SER A 543 -37.54 -10.37 -21.64
N ALA A 544 -38.53 -10.32 -20.73
CA ALA A 544 -38.49 -9.51 -19.51
C ALA A 544 -37.79 -10.21 -18.33
N GLU A 545 -37.58 -11.52 -18.41
CA GLU A 545 -37.05 -12.39 -17.34
C GLU A 545 -35.58 -12.77 -17.59
N ARG A 546 -35.04 -12.47 -18.78
CA ARG A 546 -33.66 -12.82 -19.16
C ARG A 546 -32.63 -12.24 -18.18
N ARG A 547 -31.58 -13.01 -17.90
CA ARG A 547 -30.46 -12.68 -17.00
C ARG A 547 -29.14 -13.14 -17.61
N ILE A 548 -28.01 -12.66 -17.11
CA ILE A 548 -26.70 -13.29 -17.38
C ILE A 548 -26.44 -14.29 -16.25
N PRO A 549 -26.16 -15.57 -16.55
CA PRO A 549 -25.82 -16.54 -15.50
C PRO A 549 -24.59 -16.11 -14.69
N GLU A 550 -24.63 -16.26 -13.37
CA GLU A 550 -23.59 -15.77 -12.44
C GLU A 550 -22.17 -16.17 -12.85
N ARG A 551 -21.97 -17.43 -13.25
CA ARG A 551 -20.66 -17.96 -13.67
C ARG A 551 -20.04 -17.17 -14.83
N TYR A 552 -20.86 -16.69 -15.76
CA TYR A 552 -20.42 -15.92 -16.93
C TYR A 552 -20.12 -14.46 -16.62
N LYS A 553 -20.63 -13.93 -15.49
CA LYS A 553 -20.26 -12.60 -15.01
C LYS A 553 -18.84 -12.54 -14.46
N HIS A 554 -18.25 -13.68 -14.07
CA HIS A 554 -16.94 -13.79 -13.43
C HIS A 554 -15.86 -14.50 -14.28
N GLY A 555 -16.05 -14.57 -15.61
CA GLY A 555 -15.02 -15.07 -16.53
C GLY A 555 -13.83 -14.12 -16.67
N SER A 556 -12.77 -14.57 -17.37
CA SER A 556 -11.62 -13.71 -17.66
C SER A 556 -12.02 -12.42 -18.38
N VAL A 557 -11.12 -11.43 -18.39
CA VAL A 557 -11.36 -10.17 -19.12
C VAL A 557 -11.81 -10.43 -20.57
N GLN A 558 -11.18 -11.41 -21.24
CA GLN A 558 -11.47 -11.80 -22.61
C GLN A 558 -12.86 -12.44 -22.74
N GLN A 559 -13.22 -13.35 -21.82
CA GLN A 559 -14.50 -14.04 -21.82
C GLN A 559 -15.67 -13.09 -21.57
N ARG A 560 -15.51 -12.14 -20.64
CA ARG A 560 -16.54 -11.11 -20.40
C ARG A 560 -16.68 -10.16 -21.59
N TRP A 561 -15.59 -9.80 -22.27
CA TRP A 561 -15.69 -9.05 -23.53
C TRP A 561 -16.32 -9.86 -24.66
N ALA A 562 -16.14 -11.18 -24.72
CA ALA A 562 -16.84 -12.05 -25.67
C ALA A 562 -18.35 -12.05 -25.40
N LEU A 563 -18.77 -12.22 -24.15
CA LEU A 563 -20.18 -12.12 -23.73
C LEU A 563 -20.81 -10.77 -24.06
N VAL A 564 -20.13 -9.66 -23.72
CA VAL A 564 -20.59 -8.31 -24.04
C VAL A 564 -20.72 -8.13 -25.55
N ARG A 565 -19.79 -8.62 -26.36
CA ARG A 565 -19.89 -8.56 -27.83
C ARG A 565 -21.11 -9.32 -28.36
N GLY A 566 -21.38 -10.51 -27.83
CA GLY A 566 -22.55 -11.30 -28.21
C GLY A 566 -23.86 -10.54 -27.99
N LEU A 567 -24.00 -9.92 -26.81
CA LEU A 567 -25.15 -9.07 -26.48
C LEU A 567 -25.23 -7.82 -27.37
N PHE A 568 -24.11 -7.11 -27.58
CA PHE A 568 -24.13 -5.86 -28.34
C PHE A 568 -24.28 -6.06 -29.86
N ASP A 569 -23.89 -7.21 -30.38
CA ASP A 569 -24.15 -7.57 -31.78
C ASP A 569 -25.63 -7.85 -32.03
N THR A 570 -26.41 -8.25 -31.01
CA THR A 570 -27.87 -8.33 -31.12
C THR A 570 -28.53 -6.97 -30.89
N ASP A 571 -28.91 -6.66 -29.65
CA ASP A 571 -29.73 -5.49 -29.27
C ASP A 571 -28.89 -4.24 -28.96
N GLY A 572 -27.56 -4.33 -29.13
CA GLY A 572 -26.66 -3.19 -29.06
C GLY A 572 -26.74 -2.31 -30.29
N SER A 573 -26.58 -1.00 -30.09
CA SER A 573 -26.66 0.02 -31.12
C SER A 573 -25.49 1.01 -31.00
N ILE A 574 -24.99 1.45 -32.14
CA ILE A 574 -24.06 2.58 -32.25
C ILE A 574 -24.68 3.68 -33.11
N GLY A 575 -25.16 4.75 -32.45
CA GLY A 575 -25.71 5.90 -33.16
C GLY A 575 -24.58 6.79 -33.68
N ALA A 576 -24.61 7.14 -34.96
CA ALA A 576 -23.70 8.10 -35.59
C ALA A 576 -24.51 9.35 -36.00
N SER A 577 -24.67 10.31 -35.08
CA SER A 577 -25.37 11.57 -35.36
C SER A 577 -24.57 12.76 -34.85
N ASN A 578 -24.50 13.83 -35.64
CA ASN A 578 -23.89 15.12 -35.27
C ASN A 578 -22.51 15.00 -34.60
N ASP A 579 -21.56 14.30 -35.24
CA ASP A 579 -20.18 14.08 -34.74
C ASP A 579 -20.07 13.35 -33.38
N ARG A 580 -21.15 12.69 -32.95
CA ARG A 580 -21.24 11.93 -31.71
C ARG A 580 -21.59 10.48 -32.01
N PHE A 581 -20.67 9.60 -31.64
CA PHE A 581 -20.87 8.17 -31.64
C PHE A 581 -21.36 7.75 -30.26
N ASN A 582 -22.54 7.18 -30.12
CA ASN A 582 -23.04 6.73 -28.81
C ASN A 582 -23.33 5.23 -28.87
N VAL A 583 -22.80 4.49 -27.91
CA VAL A 583 -23.00 3.04 -27.78
C VAL A 583 -24.04 2.79 -26.69
N SER A 584 -25.06 2.01 -27.00
CA SER A 584 -26.10 1.62 -26.05
C SER A 584 -26.63 0.22 -26.32
N TYR A 585 -27.19 -0.41 -25.30
CA TYR A 585 -27.90 -1.69 -25.39
C TYR A 585 -29.32 -1.52 -24.87
N SER A 586 -30.32 -2.02 -25.61
CA SER A 586 -31.74 -1.89 -25.24
C SER A 586 -32.34 -3.25 -24.89
N THR A 587 -33.15 -3.33 -23.84
CA THR A 587 -33.84 -4.56 -23.46
C THR A 587 -35.11 -4.29 -22.67
N PHE A 588 -36.03 -5.25 -22.63
CA PHE A 588 -37.22 -5.23 -21.76
C PHE A 588 -36.97 -5.92 -20.41
N SER A 589 -35.80 -6.53 -20.20
CA SER A 589 -35.43 -7.13 -18.91
C SER A 589 -34.64 -6.16 -18.04
N LYS A 590 -35.23 -5.81 -16.89
CA LYS A 590 -34.53 -5.04 -15.85
C LYS A 590 -33.33 -5.82 -15.31
N GLY A 591 -33.49 -7.13 -15.07
CA GLY A 591 -32.43 -7.98 -14.53
C GLY A 591 -31.23 -8.09 -15.48
N LEU A 592 -31.46 -8.29 -16.78
CA LEU A 592 -30.38 -8.29 -17.78
C LEU A 592 -29.64 -6.94 -17.84
N THR A 593 -30.37 -5.84 -17.63
CA THR A 593 -29.80 -4.49 -17.58
C THR A 593 -28.84 -4.35 -16.38
N GLU A 594 -29.23 -4.87 -15.21
CA GLU A 594 -28.41 -4.86 -13.99
C GLU A 594 -27.19 -5.78 -14.12
N ASP A 595 -27.37 -6.99 -14.65
CA ASP A 595 -26.27 -7.94 -14.87
C ASP A 595 -25.25 -7.40 -15.88
N LEU A 596 -25.72 -6.86 -17.02
CA LEU A 596 -24.83 -6.26 -18.01
C LEU A 596 -24.06 -5.08 -17.43
N ARG A 597 -24.71 -4.27 -16.57
CA ARG A 597 -24.07 -3.14 -15.89
C ARG A 597 -22.95 -3.60 -14.97
N GLU A 598 -23.15 -4.68 -14.22
CA GLU A 598 -22.14 -5.29 -13.36
C GLU A 598 -20.94 -5.82 -14.16
N VAL A 599 -21.22 -6.55 -15.26
CA VAL A 599 -20.16 -7.02 -16.18
C VAL A 599 -19.36 -5.86 -16.77
N LEU A 600 -20.03 -4.76 -17.16
CA LEU A 600 -19.34 -3.56 -17.64
C LEU A 600 -18.50 -2.90 -16.54
N PHE A 601 -19.00 -2.78 -15.31
CA PHE A 601 -18.21 -2.22 -14.21
C PHE A 601 -16.97 -3.05 -13.87
N SER A 602 -17.10 -4.37 -13.87
CA SER A 602 -15.97 -5.28 -13.65
C SER A 602 -14.92 -5.21 -14.78
N LEU A 603 -15.28 -4.72 -15.97
CA LEU A 603 -14.38 -4.45 -17.11
C LEU A 603 -13.78 -3.02 -17.07
N GLY A 604 -14.06 -2.24 -16.04
CA GLY A 604 -13.63 -0.83 -15.94
C GLY A 604 -14.46 0.12 -16.82
N VAL A 605 -15.66 -0.29 -17.25
CA VAL A 605 -16.51 0.48 -18.17
C VAL A 605 -17.68 1.13 -17.44
N SER A 606 -17.61 2.45 -17.29
CA SER A 606 -18.73 3.26 -16.81
C SER A 606 -19.94 3.18 -17.76
N ASN A 607 -21.14 3.11 -17.19
CA ASN A 607 -22.40 3.08 -17.94
C ASN A 607 -23.53 3.72 -17.13
N THR A 608 -24.60 4.15 -17.80
CA THR A 608 -25.81 4.71 -17.15
C THR A 608 -27.05 4.03 -17.70
N ILE A 609 -28.01 3.70 -16.85
CA ILE A 609 -29.30 3.12 -17.26
C ILE A 609 -30.34 4.22 -17.45
N LYS A 610 -31.14 4.12 -18.51
CA LYS A 610 -32.38 4.90 -18.69
C LYS A 610 -33.54 3.93 -18.93
N SER A 611 -34.77 4.36 -18.65
CA SER A 611 -35.96 3.61 -19.03
C SER A 611 -37.00 4.50 -19.68
N TRP A 612 -37.80 3.91 -20.55
CA TRP A 612 -38.88 4.58 -21.27
C TRP A 612 -40.13 3.69 -21.28
N THR A 613 -41.29 4.26 -21.01
CA THR A 613 -42.57 3.56 -21.18
C THR A 613 -43.00 3.65 -22.64
N ARG A 614 -43.19 2.50 -23.27
CA ARG A 614 -43.73 2.35 -24.62
C ARG A 614 -45.15 1.81 -24.55
N THR A 615 -46.10 2.55 -25.12
CA THR A 615 -47.47 2.09 -25.29
C THR A 615 -47.58 1.38 -26.64
N LYS A 616 -47.91 0.08 -26.62
CA LYS A 616 -48.20 -0.66 -27.86
C LYS A 616 -49.59 -0.32 -28.39
N GLU A 617 -49.80 -0.52 -29.69
CA GLU A 617 -51.15 -0.58 -30.28
C GLU A 617 -51.99 -1.62 -29.50
N GLY A 618 -53.07 -1.17 -28.88
CA GLY A 618 -53.89 -1.96 -27.95
C GLY A 618 -53.81 -1.55 -26.47
N GLY A 619 -53.06 -0.49 -26.13
CA GLY A 619 -53.07 0.12 -24.79
C GLY A 619 -52.18 -0.56 -23.74
N ARG A 620 -51.40 -1.58 -24.12
CA ARG A 620 -50.46 -2.24 -23.22
C ARG A 620 -49.17 -1.42 -23.07
N GLU A 621 -48.85 -1.03 -21.85
CA GLU A 621 -47.60 -0.35 -21.51
C GLU A 621 -46.47 -1.36 -21.25
N LEU A 622 -45.30 -1.11 -21.82
CA LEU A 622 -44.08 -1.88 -21.62
C LEU A 622 -42.93 -0.93 -21.30
N VAL A 623 -42.11 -1.26 -20.30
CA VAL A 623 -40.93 -0.47 -19.94
C VAL A 623 -39.71 -1.05 -20.66
N GLU A 624 -39.09 -0.24 -21.50
CA GLU A 624 -37.81 -0.55 -22.14
C GLU A 624 -36.68 0.10 -21.34
N TYR A 625 -35.59 -0.62 -21.13
CA TYR A 625 -34.38 -0.18 -20.45
C TYR A 625 -33.24 -0.04 -21.45
N GLY A 626 -32.47 1.04 -21.34
CA GLY A 626 -31.30 1.32 -22.16
C GLY A 626 -30.05 1.48 -21.31
N VAL A 627 -29.05 0.63 -21.53
CA VAL A 627 -27.70 0.75 -20.97
C VAL A 627 -26.88 1.63 -21.89
N HIS A 628 -26.48 2.82 -21.44
CA HIS A 628 -25.67 3.75 -22.22
C HIS A 628 -24.21 3.72 -21.75
N VAL A 629 -23.32 3.25 -22.62
CA VAL A 629 -21.90 3.05 -22.34
C VAL A 629 -21.14 4.38 -22.39
N LYS A 630 -20.17 4.56 -21.48
CA LYS A 630 -19.38 5.79 -21.31
C LYS A 630 -17.89 5.49 -21.55
N VAL A 631 -17.53 5.37 -22.82
CA VAL A 631 -16.16 5.05 -23.27
C VAL A 631 -15.65 6.05 -24.30
N GLY A 632 -14.31 6.13 -24.41
CA GLY A 632 -13.65 6.86 -25.48
C GLY A 632 -14.01 6.31 -26.85
N ASN A 633 -13.82 7.09 -27.91
CA ASN A 633 -14.13 6.61 -29.27
C ASN A 633 -13.23 5.45 -29.70
N GLU A 634 -11.98 5.44 -29.23
CA GLU A 634 -10.99 4.38 -29.47
C GLU A 634 -11.42 3.01 -28.95
N ASP A 635 -12.20 2.95 -27.87
CA ASP A 635 -12.62 1.69 -27.25
C ASP A 635 -13.96 1.15 -27.77
N LYS A 636 -14.67 1.89 -28.62
CA LYS A 636 -16.03 1.48 -29.08
C LYS A 636 -16.02 0.23 -29.93
N ALA A 637 -14.94 -0.02 -30.66
CA ALA A 637 -14.81 -1.21 -31.49
C ALA A 637 -14.81 -2.51 -30.65
N ARG A 638 -14.50 -2.44 -29.34
CA ARG A 638 -14.52 -3.60 -28.44
C ARG A 638 -15.91 -4.18 -28.23
N PHE A 639 -16.97 -3.40 -28.46
CA PHE A 639 -18.36 -3.80 -28.19
C PHE A 639 -19.01 -4.58 -29.33
N PHE A 640 -18.46 -4.54 -30.54
CA PHE A 640 -19.12 -5.11 -31.71
C PHE A 640 -18.16 -6.02 -32.47
N SER A 641 -18.63 -7.18 -32.91
CA SER A 641 -17.96 -7.97 -33.93
C SER A 641 -18.73 -7.96 -35.26
N LEU A 642 -20.01 -7.62 -35.22
CA LEU A 642 -20.87 -7.48 -36.38
C LEU A 642 -20.31 -6.40 -37.35
N PRO A 643 -20.00 -6.73 -38.62
CA PRO A 643 -19.24 -5.86 -39.51
C PRO A 643 -19.79 -4.43 -39.64
N ARG A 644 -21.11 -4.28 -39.83
CA ARG A 644 -21.75 -2.96 -39.97
C ARG A 644 -21.61 -2.08 -38.73
N LYS A 645 -21.71 -2.66 -37.51
CA LYS A 645 -21.59 -1.92 -36.24
C LYS A 645 -20.12 -1.67 -35.91
N HIS A 646 -19.27 -2.66 -36.17
CA HIS A 646 -17.83 -2.58 -35.96
C HIS A 646 -17.17 -1.50 -36.83
N GLU A 647 -17.57 -1.38 -38.10
CA GLU A 647 -17.05 -0.36 -39.01
C GLU A 647 -17.43 1.06 -38.56
N ILE A 648 -18.68 1.27 -38.12
CA ILE A 648 -19.11 2.56 -37.53
C ILE A 648 -18.26 2.89 -36.29
N ALA A 649 -17.93 1.90 -35.47
CA ALA A 649 -17.11 2.08 -34.28
C ALA A 649 -15.64 2.41 -34.61
N ARG A 650 -15.05 1.77 -35.64
CA ARG A 650 -13.71 2.12 -36.14
C ARG A 650 -13.66 3.52 -36.72
N ARG A 651 -14.67 3.88 -37.53
CA ARG A 651 -14.81 5.22 -38.08
C ARG A 651 -14.85 6.28 -36.99
N ALA A 652 -15.51 6.00 -35.86
CA ALA A 652 -15.52 6.88 -34.70
C ALA A 652 -14.12 7.20 -34.17
N ALA A 653 -13.22 6.21 -34.10
CA ALA A 653 -11.84 6.42 -33.66
C ALA A 653 -11.05 7.26 -34.68
N ILE A 654 -11.15 6.92 -35.97
CA ILE A 654 -10.44 7.61 -37.06
C ILE A 654 -10.86 9.08 -37.15
N GLU A 655 -12.16 9.35 -37.22
CA GLU A 655 -12.72 10.71 -37.37
C GLU A 655 -12.42 11.62 -36.15
N THR A 656 -12.01 11.04 -35.02
CA THR A 656 -11.75 11.81 -33.80
C THR A 656 -10.28 11.86 -33.35
N SER A 657 -9.40 11.12 -34.03
CA SER A 657 -7.95 11.04 -33.75
C SER A 657 -7.21 12.38 -33.75
N GLY A 658 -7.69 13.39 -34.50
CA GLY A 658 -7.08 14.73 -34.59
C GLY A 658 -7.74 15.82 -33.71
N ARG A 659 -8.73 15.49 -32.87
CA ARG A 659 -9.46 16.50 -32.09
C ARG A 659 -8.63 17.02 -30.91
N LYS A 660 -8.52 18.35 -30.77
CA LYS A 660 -7.87 19.01 -29.62
C LYS A 660 -8.47 18.67 -28.25
N ARG A 661 -9.72 18.21 -28.20
CA ARG A 661 -10.41 17.79 -26.98
C ARG A 661 -11.03 16.41 -27.18
N VAL A 662 -10.46 15.41 -26.54
CA VAL A 662 -10.97 14.04 -26.49
C VAL A 662 -11.59 13.81 -25.11
N LYS A 663 -12.80 13.23 -25.05
CA LYS A 663 -13.44 12.87 -23.78
C LYS A 663 -12.75 11.62 -23.22
N LYS A 664 -12.21 11.73 -22.01
CA LYS A 664 -11.63 10.62 -21.24
C LYS A 664 -12.53 10.23 -20.07
N PHE A 665 -12.60 8.91 -19.80
CA PHE A 665 -13.44 8.27 -18.78
C PHE A 665 -12.60 7.54 -17.71
N ASP A 666 -11.37 7.99 -17.52
CA ASP A 666 -10.40 7.57 -16.50
C ASP A 666 -10.73 8.06 -15.08
N MET A 667 -11.82 8.82 -14.91
CA MET A 667 -12.30 9.35 -13.64
C MET A 667 -13.82 9.38 -13.57
N VAL A 668 -14.34 9.25 -12.36
CA VAL A 668 -15.76 9.11 -12.05
C VAL A 668 -16.16 10.19 -11.05
N GLY A 669 -17.11 11.06 -11.41
CA GLY A 669 -17.64 12.10 -10.54
C GLY A 669 -18.51 11.56 -9.39
N ILE A 670 -18.46 12.21 -8.23
CA ILE A 670 -19.35 11.95 -7.10
C ILE A 670 -20.63 12.77 -7.30
N ALA A 671 -21.78 12.10 -7.39
CA ALA A 671 -23.08 12.71 -7.68
C ALA A 671 -23.86 13.07 -6.42
N SER A 672 -23.92 12.18 -5.43
CA SER A 672 -24.53 12.45 -4.13
C SER A 672 -23.79 11.74 -3.00
N ILE A 673 -23.93 12.27 -1.78
CA ILE A 673 -23.50 11.60 -0.56
C ILE A 673 -24.66 11.69 0.44
N GLU A 674 -25.20 10.55 0.84
CA GLU A 674 -26.41 10.45 1.64
C GLU A 674 -26.12 9.67 2.92
N LYS A 675 -26.43 10.24 4.09
CA LYS A 675 -26.28 9.52 5.36
C LYS A 675 -27.34 8.42 5.44
N LEU A 676 -26.91 7.17 5.67
CA LEU A 676 -27.82 6.04 5.85
C LEU A 676 -28.52 6.08 7.22
N PRO A 677 -29.73 5.51 7.32
CA PRO A 677 -30.54 5.57 8.54
C PRO A 677 -29.97 4.71 9.67
N GLU A 678 -29.36 3.57 9.33
CA GLU A 678 -28.85 2.59 10.29
C GLU A 678 -27.31 2.68 10.39
N GLN A 679 -26.78 2.54 11.60
CA GLN A 679 -25.35 2.32 11.79
C GLN A 679 -25.01 0.91 11.32
N GLN A 680 -23.85 0.73 10.71
CA GLN A 680 -23.38 -0.59 10.31
C GLN A 680 -21.99 -0.86 10.88
N SER A 681 -21.72 -2.13 11.15
CA SER A 681 -20.38 -2.57 11.50
C SER A 681 -19.44 -2.25 10.34
N SER A 682 -18.24 -1.78 10.65
CA SER A 682 -17.29 -1.29 9.67
C SER A 682 -15.86 -1.67 10.06
N SER A 683 -14.97 -1.78 9.09
CA SER A 683 -13.58 -2.17 9.25
C SER A 683 -12.68 -1.44 8.24
N CYS A 684 -11.39 -1.38 8.56
CA CYS A 684 -10.36 -0.85 7.69
C CYS A 684 -9.50 -2.01 7.16
N ILE A 685 -9.01 -1.92 5.92
CA ILE A 685 -7.95 -2.82 5.43
C ILE A 685 -6.72 -2.05 4.93
N TYR A 686 -5.57 -2.71 4.96
CA TYR A 686 -4.32 -2.22 4.40
C TYR A 686 -3.89 -3.11 3.24
N VAL A 687 -3.50 -2.54 2.09
CA VAL A 687 -3.19 -3.29 0.85
C VAL A 687 -1.80 -2.93 0.31
N ASN A 688 -1.10 -3.93 -0.22
CA ASN A 688 0.24 -3.83 -0.80
C ASN A 688 0.18 -3.36 -2.27
N ASP A 689 -0.14 -2.08 -2.49
CA ASP A 689 -0.30 -1.46 -3.81
C ASP A 689 0.39 -0.09 -3.88
N GLU A 690 1.00 0.26 -5.03
CA GLU A 690 1.72 1.53 -5.26
C GLU A 690 0.82 2.77 -5.24
N GLU A 691 -0.49 2.65 -5.44
CA GLU A 691 -1.42 3.77 -5.23
C GLU A 691 -2.12 3.67 -3.88
N HIS A 692 -1.93 2.56 -3.15
CA HIS A 692 -2.65 2.16 -1.95
C HIS A 692 -4.18 2.23 -2.12
N LEU A 693 -4.64 1.91 -3.33
CA LEU A 693 -6.04 1.90 -3.70
C LEU A 693 -6.50 0.47 -3.97
N TYR A 694 -7.72 0.15 -3.57
CA TYR A 694 -8.37 -1.12 -3.90
C TYR A 694 -9.81 -0.89 -4.38
N GLN A 695 -10.34 -1.89 -5.08
CA GLN A 695 -11.71 -1.92 -5.57
C GLN A 695 -12.62 -2.55 -4.52
N ALA A 696 -13.66 -1.84 -4.10
CA ALA A 696 -14.66 -2.28 -3.13
C ALA A 696 -16.09 -2.06 -3.66
N GLY A 697 -17.04 -2.86 -3.18
CA GLY A 697 -18.44 -2.84 -3.59
C GLY A 697 -18.57 -3.06 -5.10
N GLN A 698 -19.23 -2.12 -5.78
CA GLN A 698 -19.40 -2.13 -7.24
C GLN A 698 -18.15 -1.65 -7.98
N PHE A 699 -16.97 -2.17 -7.60
CA PHE A 699 -15.67 -1.81 -8.15
C PHE A 699 -15.32 -0.32 -8.00
N VAL A 700 -15.71 0.29 -6.87
CA VAL A 700 -15.38 1.67 -6.52
C VAL A 700 -13.97 1.69 -5.91
N VAL A 701 -13.14 2.61 -6.37
CA VAL A 701 -11.74 2.74 -5.94
C VAL A 701 -11.64 3.59 -4.67
N THR A 702 -11.00 3.08 -3.60
CA THR A 702 -10.90 3.77 -2.30
C THR A 702 -9.54 3.60 -1.55
N HIS A 703 -9.27 4.41 -0.48
CA HIS A 703 -7.97 4.69 0.17
C HIS A 703 -7.86 4.31 1.68
N ASN A 704 -6.62 4.16 2.22
CA ASN A 704 -6.22 3.75 3.61
C ASN A 704 -5.22 4.75 4.32
N THR A 705 -5.02 4.73 5.67
CA THR A 705 -4.72 5.81 6.74
C THR A 705 -3.85 7.05 6.39
N GLU A 706 -4.08 8.28 6.91
CA GLU A 706 -3.60 9.56 6.27
C GLU A 706 -2.52 10.36 7.00
N LEU A 707 -2.56 10.56 8.32
CA LEU A 707 -1.72 11.58 8.97
C LEU A 707 -0.23 11.20 8.98
N THR A 708 0.08 9.96 9.33
CA THR A 708 1.44 9.41 9.27
C THR A 708 1.95 9.29 7.83
N LYS A 709 1.04 9.16 6.85
CA LYS A 709 1.38 9.19 5.42
C LYS A 709 1.67 10.59 4.92
N GLN A 710 0.89 11.59 5.32
CA GLN A 710 1.18 12.99 4.99
C GLN A 710 2.49 13.42 5.63
N LEU A 711 2.80 12.93 6.83
CA LEU A 711 4.11 13.09 7.43
C LEU A 711 5.22 12.48 6.55
N ALA A 712 5.09 11.22 6.15
CA ALA A 712 6.08 10.55 5.29
C ALA A 712 6.23 11.23 3.91
N ARG A 713 5.12 11.63 3.26
CA ARG A 713 5.15 12.41 2.00
C ARG A 713 5.79 13.78 2.16
N LEU A 714 5.46 14.52 3.22
CA LEU A 714 6.00 15.86 3.46
C LEU A 714 7.50 15.83 3.70
N LEU A 715 7.98 14.80 4.38
CA LEU A 715 9.39 14.63 4.68
C LEU A 715 10.13 14.05 3.47
N PHE A 716 9.67 12.94 2.91
CA PHE A 716 10.48 12.15 1.98
C PHE A 716 10.01 12.23 0.52
N GLY A 717 8.94 12.98 0.22
CA GLY A 717 8.35 13.05 -1.12
C GLY A 717 7.59 11.79 -1.55
N ASP A 718 7.72 10.70 -0.80
CA ASP A 718 7.16 9.38 -1.04
C ASP A 718 6.80 8.73 0.32
N ASP A 719 5.54 8.32 0.50
CA ASP A 719 5.08 7.60 1.70
C ASP A 719 5.25 6.09 1.65
N GLN A 720 5.57 5.50 0.49
CA GLN A 720 5.53 4.05 0.31
C GLN A 720 6.79 3.36 0.80
N ARG A 721 7.95 3.96 0.50
CA ARG A 721 9.26 3.41 0.87
C ARG A 721 9.73 3.84 2.25
N HIS A 722 9.24 4.99 2.72
CA HIS A 722 9.73 5.65 3.92
C HIS A 722 8.77 5.59 5.11
N LEU A 723 7.67 4.82 5.04
CA LEU A 723 6.81 4.55 6.19
C LEU A 723 6.88 3.06 6.56
N ILE A 724 7.46 2.77 7.72
CA ILE A 724 7.59 1.40 8.24
C ILE A 724 6.65 1.26 9.44
N ARG A 725 5.64 0.39 9.33
CA ARG A 725 4.63 0.16 10.38
C ARG A 725 4.85 -1.15 11.10
N PHE A 726 4.57 -1.14 12.40
CA PHE A 726 4.53 -2.27 13.30
C PHE A 726 3.21 -2.25 14.08
N ASP A 727 2.46 -3.35 14.05
CA ASP A 727 1.28 -3.56 14.89
C ASP A 727 1.74 -4.13 16.24
N MET A 728 1.50 -3.42 17.33
CA MET A 728 1.99 -3.84 18.64
C MET A 728 1.22 -5.00 19.25
N THR A 729 0.06 -5.36 18.69
CA THR A 729 -0.69 -6.55 19.09
C THR A 729 0.03 -7.84 18.68
N GLU A 730 0.76 -7.85 17.56
CA GLU A 730 1.60 -8.97 17.14
C GLU A 730 2.76 -9.24 18.12
N TYR A 731 3.11 -8.25 18.94
CA TYR A 731 4.22 -8.30 19.88
C TYR A 731 3.79 -8.20 21.35
N ALA A 732 2.56 -8.64 21.65
CA ALA A 732 1.99 -8.64 22.99
C ALA A 732 2.65 -9.65 23.96
N GLU A 733 3.20 -10.74 23.43
CA GLU A 733 3.89 -11.77 24.23
C GLU A 733 5.40 -11.55 24.28
N ASP A 734 6.05 -11.90 25.40
CA ASP A 734 7.52 -11.83 25.53
C ASP A 734 8.26 -12.75 24.54
N SER A 735 7.61 -13.83 24.07
CA SER A 735 8.11 -14.76 23.06
C SER A 735 8.40 -14.08 21.71
N SER A 736 7.64 -13.04 21.38
CA SER A 736 7.75 -12.27 20.13
C SER A 736 8.94 -11.30 20.10
N PHE A 737 9.60 -11.06 21.24
CA PHE A 737 10.64 -10.06 21.42
C PHE A 737 11.80 -10.22 20.43
N ALA A 738 12.30 -11.45 20.25
CA ALA A 738 13.44 -11.71 19.38
C ALA A 738 13.10 -11.41 17.91
N ALA A 739 11.87 -11.75 17.50
CA ALA A 739 11.36 -11.46 16.17
C ALA A 739 11.21 -9.95 15.95
N PHE A 740 10.57 -9.25 16.90
CA PHE A 740 10.43 -7.79 16.87
C PHE A 740 11.78 -7.08 16.73
N ARG A 741 12.74 -7.40 17.60
CA ARG A 741 14.08 -6.79 17.59
C ARG A 741 14.80 -7.03 16.27
N SER A 742 14.76 -8.26 15.76
CA SER A 742 15.36 -8.63 14.48
C SER A 742 14.72 -7.87 13.32
N GLU A 743 13.40 -7.81 13.28
CA GLU A 743 12.65 -7.14 12.22
C GLU A 743 12.86 -5.62 12.23
N LEU A 744 12.77 -5.00 13.41
CA LEU A 744 12.99 -3.58 13.59
C LEU A 744 14.39 -3.16 13.13
N THR A 745 15.42 -3.87 13.62
CA THR A 745 16.81 -3.58 13.26
C THR A 745 17.09 -3.82 11.77
N LYS A 746 16.56 -4.89 11.19
CA LYS A 746 16.73 -5.20 9.75
C LYS A 746 16.05 -4.16 8.85
N ARG A 747 14.82 -3.76 9.14
CA ARG A 747 14.07 -2.78 8.33
C ARG A 747 14.71 -1.39 8.39
N VAL A 748 15.15 -0.95 9.56
CA VAL A 748 15.82 0.36 9.73
C VAL A 748 17.24 0.34 9.17
N TRP A 749 17.93 -0.80 9.21
CA TRP A 749 19.23 -0.94 8.55
C TRP A 749 19.13 -0.79 7.02
N ALA A 750 18.07 -1.34 6.42
CA ALA A 750 17.80 -1.18 4.99
C ALA A 750 17.36 0.25 4.63
N LEU A 751 16.59 0.90 5.50
CA LEU A 751 16.02 2.23 5.30
C LEU A 751 16.22 3.08 6.56
N SER A 752 17.39 3.72 6.65
CA SER A 752 17.79 4.50 7.82
C SER A 752 17.03 5.82 8.02
N HIS A 753 16.30 6.26 6.98
CA HIS A 753 15.53 7.50 6.93
C HIS A 753 14.07 7.18 6.62
N ALA A 754 13.30 6.93 7.68
CA ALA A 754 11.91 6.52 7.59
C ALA A 754 11.08 7.08 8.75
N VAL A 755 9.77 7.18 8.54
CA VAL A 755 8.77 7.28 9.60
C VAL A 755 8.50 5.87 10.12
N LEU A 756 8.72 5.64 11.42
CA LEU A 756 8.41 4.38 12.10
C LEU A 756 7.07 4.54 12.82
N LEU A 757 6.06 3.75 12.46
CA LEU A 757 4.74 3.78 13.10
C LEU A 757 4.55 2.54 13.99
N PHE A 758 4.43 2.76 15.30
CA PHE A 758 4.11 1.73 16.30
C PHE A 758 2.65 1.91 16.74
N ASP A 759 1.77 1.04 16.25
CA ASP A 759 0.32 1.16 16.46
C ASP A 759 -0.13 0.43 17.74
N GLU A 760 -0.96 1.07 18.56
CA GLU A 760 -1.51 0.52 19.82
C GLU A 760 -0.43 0.07 20.80
N VAL A 761 0.54 0.93 21.10
CA VAL A 761 1.72 0.54 21.89
C VAL A 761 1.41 0.08 23.31
N GLU A 762 0.24 0.40 23.86
CA GLU A 762 -0.24 -0.19 25.11
C GLU A 762 -0.41 -1.71 25.07
N LYS A 763 -0.47 -2.32 23.88
CA LYS A 763 -0.60 -3.78 23.68
C LYS A 763 0.74 -4.51 23.66
N ALA A 764 1.85 -3.80 23.49
CA ALA A 764 3.18 -4.41 23.41
C ALA A 764 3.61 -5.05 24.73
N SER A 765 4.38 -6.13 24.65
CA SER A 765 5.03 -6.72 25.83
C SER A 765 6.00 -5.74 26.51
N ALA A 766 6.28 -6.00 27.79
CA ALA A 766 7.22 -5.20 28.56
C ALA A 766 8.64 -5.26 27.97
N MET A 767 9.03 -6.40 27.38
CA MET A 767 10.34 -6.55 26.72
C MET A 767 10.46 -5.67 25.47
N VAL A 768 9.41 -5.64 24.64
CA VAL A 768 9.34 -4.80 23.43
C VAL A 768 9.40 -3.32 23.80
N THR A 769 8.64 -2.92 24.80
CA THR A 769 8.64 -1.56 25.35
C THR A 769 10.04 -1.11 25.82
N ARG A 770 10.79 -1.99 26.50
CA ARG A 770 12.17 -1.67 26.94
C ARG A 770 13.13 -1.41 25.78
N VAL A 771 12.98 -2.14 24.67
CA VAL A 771 13.78 -1.87 23.47
C VAL A 771 13.38 -0.56 22.82
N LEU A 772 12.08 -0.22 22.80
CA LEU A 772 11.63 1.08 22.31
C LEU A 772 12.19 2.24 23.14
N LEU A 773 12.35 2.08 24.47
CA LEU A 773 13.01 3.09 25.32
C LEU A 773 14.44 3.35 24.85
N GLN A 774 15.23 2.30 24.60
CA GLN A 774 16.60 2.44 24.10
C GLN A 774 16.64 3.17 22.76
N VAL A 775 15.73 2.83 21.85
CA VAL A 775 15.61 3.49 20.54
C VAL A 775 15.24 4.97 20.67
N LEU A 776 14.33 5.32 21.57
CA LEU A 776 13.90 6.71 21.80
C LEU A 776 14.96 7.55 22.54
N ASP A 777 15.77 6.94 23.41
CA ASP A 777 16.80 7.63 24.19
C ASP A 777 18.12 7.80 23.45
N ASP A 778 18.65 6.71 22.90
CA ASP A 778 20.01 6.67 22.34
C ASP A 778 20.01 6.67 20.80
N GLY A 779 18.82 6.57 20.19
CA GLY A 779 18.69 6.49 18.73
C GLY A 779 19.47 5.34 18.12
N ARG A 780 19.72 4.27 18.89
CA ARG A 780 20.58 3.15 18.54
C ARG A 780 20.03 1.86 19.11
N LEU A 781 20.18 0.77 18.38
CA LEU A 781 19.82 -0.57 18.85
C LEU A 781 20.76 -1.60 18.23
N ASN A 782 21.25 -2.53 19.04
CA ASN A 782 22.08 -3.61 18.52
C ASN A 782 21.21 -4.71 17.88
N ASP A 783 21.60 -5.21 16.72
CA ASP A 783 20.99 -6.38 16.09
C ASP A 783 21.36 -7.69 16.85
N ALA A 784 20.95 -8.83 16.29
CA ALA A 784 21.28 -10.15 16.86
C ALA A 784 22.78 -10.50 16.80
N ASN A 785 23.54 -9.85 15.92
CA ASN A 785 24.98 -10.02 15.74
C ASN A 785 25.80 -8.98 16.51
N ASN A 786 25.14 -8.22 17.40
CA ASN A 786 25.74 -7.13 18.18
C ASN A 786 26.28 -5.96 17.32
N ARG A 787 25.76 -5.80 16.09
CA ARG A 787 26.00 -4.64 15.23
C ARG A 787 25.05 -3.51 15.63
N GLU A 788 25.56 -2.29 15.74
CA GLU A 788 24.77 -1.11 16.11
C GLU A 788 23.98 -0.58 14.91
N VAL A 789 22.65 -0.56 15.01
CA VAL A 789 21.73 0.05 14.03
C VAL A 789 21.32 1.45 14.52
N SER A 790 21.46 2.45 13.66
CA SER A 790 21.14 3.85 13.97
C SER A 790 19.72 4.23 13.56
N PHE A 791 18.99 4.84 14.49
CA PHE A 791 17.64 5.39 14.37
C PHE A 791 17.64 6.93 14.35
N LEU A 792 18.82 7.56 14.36
CA LEU A 792 18.99 9.03 14.45
C LEU A 792 18.32 9.81 13.32
N ASN A 793 18.00 9.15 12.20
CA ASN A 793 17.34 9.75 11.03
C ASN A 793 15.88 9.30 10.86
N THR A 794 15.32 8.66 11.89
CA THR A 794 13.94 8.18 11.86
C THR A 794 13.01 9.15 12.55
N TYR A 795 11.77 9.22 12.06
CA TYR A 795 10.66 9.92 12.72
C TYR A 795 9.78 8.87 13.36
N ILE A 796 9.74 8.80 14.68
CA ILE A 796 9.00 7.78 15.40
C ILE A 796 7.61 8.30 15.74
N VAL A 797 6.58 7.54 15.37
CA VAL A 797 5.18 7.80 15.68
C VAL A 797 4.64 6.60 16.44
N LEU A 798 4.12 6.83 17.64
CA LEU A 798 3.42 5.84 18.44
C LEU A 798 1.95 6.24 18.49
N THR A 799 1.03 5.28 18.45
CA THR A 799 -0.40 5.54 18.72
C THR A 799 -0.79 4.88 20.03
N THR A 800 -1.72 5.50 20.75
CA THR A 800 -2.34 4.90 21.94
C THR A 800 -3.77 5.36 22.13
N ASN A 801 -4.61 4.43 22.61
CA ASN A 801 -5.96 4.73 23.07
C ASN A 801 -6.01 5.07 24.58
N ALA A 802 -4.89 4.99 25.30
CA ALA A 802 -4.81 5.34 26.72
C ALA A 802 -5.03 6.85 26.95
N GLY A 803 -5.70 7.20 28.04
CA GLY A 803 -6.03 8.60 28.36
C GLY A 803 -7.25 9.16 27.63
N SER A 804 -8.02 8.31 26.93
CA SER A 804 -9.23 8.68 26.19
C SER A 804 -10.29 9.41 27.05
N GLU A 805 -10.30 9.12 28.36
CA GLU A 805 -11.23 9.66 29.36
C GLU A 805 -11.10 11.16 29.61
N ILE A 806 -9.88 11.69 29.70
CA ILE A 806 -9.64 13.13 29.97
C ILE A 806 -10.08 14.00 28.81
N TYR A 807 -10.02 13.50 27.58
CA TYR A 807 -10.48 14.26 26.41
C TYR A 807 -11.98 14.56 26.45
N LYS A 808 -12.79 13.76 27.17
CA LYS A 808 -14.21 14.05 27.37
C LYS A 808 -14.43 15.24 28.30
N ASP A 809 -13.70 15.29 29.41
CA ASP A 809 -13.80 16.36 30.39
C ASP A 809 -13.33 17.69 29.78
N ILE A 810 -12.26 17.66 28.99
CA ILE A 810 -11.76 18.83 28.26
C ILE A 810 -12.80 19.35 27.25
N ALA A 811 -13.47 18.44 26.53
CA ALA A 811 -14.49 18.82 25.55
C ALA A 811 -15.75 19.45 26.17
N GLN A 812 -16.02 19.24 27.46
CA GLN A 812 -17.13 19.89 28.16
C GLN A 812 -16.84 21.36 28.52
N TYR A 813 -15.58 21.72 28.80
CA TYR A 813 -15.22 23.06 29.29
C TYR A 813 -14.54 23.96 28.24
N ALA A 814 -14.04 23.40 27.13
CA ALA A 814 -13.19 24.11 26.16
C ALA A 814 -13.61 23.94 24.68
N ALA A 815 -14.87 23.61 24.39
CA ALA A 815 -15.35 23.43 23.03
C ALA A 815 -15.55 24.78 22.31
N ASP A 816 -14.49 25.29 21.67
CA ASP A 816 -14.63 26.27 20.60
C ASP A 816 -14.91 25.56 19.26
N ASP A 817 -15.76 26.14 18.41
CA ASP A 817 -16.09 25.57 17.09
C ASP A 817 -14.88 25.54 16.12
N THR A 818 -13.75 26.14 16.51
CA THR A 818 -12.54 26.29 15.70
C THR A 818 -11.41 25.31 16.03
N GLY A 819 -11.45 24.60 17.16
CA GLY A 819 -10.35 23.74 17.61
C GLY A 819 -9.07 24.52 17.94
N SER A 820 -9.17 25.79 18.36
CA SER A 820 -8.02 26.71 18.45
C SER A 820 -6.98 26.34 19.51
N GLY A 821 -7.28 25.37 20.38
CA GLY A 821 -6.32 24.73 21.28
C GLY A 821 -5.70 25.65 22.35
N LYS A 822 -6.11 26.92 22.46
CA LYS A 822 -5.54 27.88 23.43
C LYS A 822 -5.72 27.46 24.89
N GLN A 823 -6.79 26.73 25.21
CA GLN A 823 -7.03 26.16 26.54
C GLN A 823 -6.33 24.80 26.75
N LEU A 824 -5.95 24.10 25.68
CA LEU A 824 -5.33 22.75 25.72
C LEU A 824 -3.86 22.71 26.17
N LEU A 825 -3.15 23.83 26.14
CA LEU A 825 -1.82 23.98 26.76
C LEU A 825 -1.85 23.74 28.28
N GLU A 826 -2.96 24.09 28.95
CA GLU A 826 -3.13 23.84 30.38
C GLU A 826 -3.44 22.36 30.66
N TYR A 827 -4.01 21.66 29.67
CA TYR A 827 -4.40 20.25 29.76
C TYR A 827 -3.31 19.27 29.37
N GLU A 828 -2.19 19.66 28.76
CA GLU A 828 -1.08 18.74 28.46
C GLU A 828 -0.60 18.01 29.72
N LYS A 829 -0.52 18.72 30.85
CA LYS A 829 -0.18 18.14 32.16
C LYS A 829 -1.21 17.12 32.63
N LEU A 830 -2.49 17.37 32.36
CA LEU A 830 -3.59 16.47 32.69
C LEU A 830 -3.60 15.24 31.79
N ILE A 831 -3.44 15.41 30.46
CA ILE A 831 -3.31 14.32 29.48
C ILE A 831 -2.14 13.40 29.84
N ARG A 832 -0.95 13.97 30.10
CA ARG A 832 0.22 13.21 30.57
C ARG A 832 -0.08 12.43 31.85
N ARG A 833 -0.82 13.06 32.79
CA ARG A 833 -1.24 12.39 34.02
C ARG A 833 -2.21 11.25 33.75
N SER A 834 -3.22 11.42 32.88
CA SER A 834 -4.17 10.37 32.47
C SER A 834 -3.47 9.14 31.96
N ILE A 835 -2.60 9.35 30.96
CA ILE A 835 -1.90 8.27 30.26
C ILE A 835 -0.99 7.53 31.25
N SER A 836 -0.44 8.24 32.25
CA SER A 836 0.40 7.67 33.30
C SER A 836 -0.39 6.96 34.41
N SER A 837 -1.64 7.37 34.66
CA SER A 837 -2.47 6.91 35.79
C SER A 837 -3.49 5.83 35.43
N THR A 838 -3.60 5.44 34.16
CA THR A 838 -4.51 4.37 33.72
C THR A 838 -4.14 3.03 34.39
N THR A 839 -5.13 2.33 34.97
CA THR A 839 -4.97 1.03 35.65
C THR A 839 -5.58 -0.12 34.83
N GLY A 840 -4.90 -1.27 34.74
CA GLY A 840 -5.38 -2.48 34.05
C GLY A 840 -4.49 -2.93 32.86
N ASP A 841 -4.99 -3.89 32.07
CA ASP A 841 -4.27 -4.55 30.94
C ASP A 841 -4.04 -3.66 29.70
N ASN A 842 -4.54 -2.42 29.72
CA ASN A 842 -4.43 -1.43 28.63
C ASN A 842 -3.53 -0.23 29.02
N ARG A 843 -2.59 -0.44 29.94
CA ARG A 843 -1.76 0.63 30.50
C ARG A 843 -0.67 1.03 29.51
N PHE A 844 -0.68 2.29 29.10
CA PHE A 844 0.46 2.86 28.38
C PHE A 844 1.71 2.83 29.27
N PRO A 845 2.87 2.36 28.76
CA PRO A 845 4.10 2.33 29.55
C PRO A 845 4.57 3.75 29.91
N PRO A 846 4.50 4.15 31.19
CA PRO A 846 4.78 5.53 31.58
C PRO A 846 6.25 5.92 31.36
N GLU A 847 7.17 4.95 31.29
CA GLU A 847 8.56 5.23 30.95
C GLU A 847 8.70 5.82 29.54
N LEU A 848 7.85 5.42 28.58
CA LEU A 848 7.90 5.93 27.20
C LEU A 848 7.52 7.42 27.14
N LEU A 849 6.60 7.89 27.99
CA LEU A 849 6.14 9.29 28.00
C LEU A 849 7.26 10.30 28.25
N GLY A 850 8.27 9.90 29.03
CA GLY A 850 9.44 10.73 29.32
C GLY A 850 10.42 10.82 28.15
N ARG A 851 10.29 9.96 27.14
CA ARG A 851 11.20 9.86 25.99
C ARG A 851 10.59 10.36 24.67
N ILE A 852 9.30 10.64 24.69
CA ILE A 852 8.55 11.18 23.54
C ILE A 852 8.66 12.71 23.50
N ASP A 853 9.03 13.27 22.35
CA ASP A 853 9.20 14.71 22.15
C ASP A 853 7.88 15.47 22.20
N ALA A 854 6.82 14.92 21.61
CA ALA A 854 5.50 15.53 21.64
C ALA A 854 4.36 14.54 21.76
N ILE A 855 3.41 14.89 22.62
CA ILE A 855 2.09 14.26 22.65
C ILE A 855 1.19 15.06 21.70
N VAL A 856 0.50 14.34 20.83
CA VAL A 856 -0.34 14.88 19.77
C VAL A 856 -1.77 14.39 20.04
N PRO A 857 -2.56 15.16 20.82
CA PRO A 857 -3.91 14.79 21.16
C PRO A 857 -4.90 15.11 20.04
N PHE A 858 -5.81 14.17 19.81
CA PHE A 858 -6.94 14.31 18.90
C PHE A 858 -8.20 14.67 19.69
N GLN A 859 -8.94 15.69 19.24
CA GLN A 859 -10.10 16.22 19.96
C GLN A 859 -11.40 15.41 19.71
N PRO A 860 -12.24 15.17 20.74
CA PRO A 860 -13.60 14.65 20.58
C PRO A 860 -14.62 15.75 20.23
N LEU A 861 -15.82 15.34 19.80
CA LEU A 861 -16.86 16.22 19.21
C LEU A 861 -17.65 17.03 20.26
N SER A 862 -17.90 18.33 19.98
CA SER A 862 -18.55 19.29 20.90
C SER A 862 -20.03 19.03 21.22
N LEU A 863 -20.53 19.46 22.39
CA LEU A 863 -21.92 19.27 22.83
C LEU A 863 -22.95 19.87 21.85
N LEU A 864 -22.67 21.04 21.26
CA LEU A 864 -23.50 21.62 20.20
C LEU A 864 -23.56 20.73 18.95
N THR A 865 -22.46 20.05 18.63
CA THR A 865 -22.39 19.06 17.55
C THR A 865 -23.19 17.82 17.91
N GLN A 866 -23.12 17.35 19.16
CA GLN A 866 -23.93 16.23 19.66
C GLN A 866 -25.43 16.54 19.64
N GLN A 867 -25.84 17.74 20.09
CA GLN A 867 -27.23 18.22 20.02
C GLN A 867 -27.75 18.28 18.59
N LYS A 868 -26.93 18.74 17.63
CA LYS A 868 -27.29 18.72 16.20
C LYS A 868 -27.52 17.29 15.69
N ILE A 869 -26.70 16.34 16.11
CA ILE A 869 -26.79 14.93 15.71
C ILE A 869 -28.07 14.28 16.28
N VAL A 870 -28.30 14.40 17.59
CA VAL A 870 -29.46 13.78 18.27
C VAL A 870 -30.77 14.42 17.78
N ARG A 871 -30.82 15.75 17.63
CA ARG A 871 -32.00 16.45 17.07
C ARG A 871 -32.33 15.98 15.66
N LYS A 872 -31.31 15.71 14.84
CA LYS A 872 -31.50 15.18 13.49
C LYS A 872 -32.07 13.76 13.53
N LYS A 873 -31.55 12.90 14.42
CA LYS A 873 -32.05 11.52 14.62
C LYS A 873 -33.47 11.47 15.17
N LEU A 874 -33.81 12.33 16.14
CA LEU A 874 -35.16 12.44 16.71
C LEU A 874 -36.20 12.82 15.62
N ARG A 875 -35.88 13.79 14.76
CA ARG A 875 -36.75 14.15 13.61
C ARG A 875 -36.90 13.01 12.61
N GLN A 876 -35.83 12.24 12.40
CA GLN A 876 -35.85 11.11 11.49
C GLN A 876 -36.78 10.00 12.01
N MET A 877 -36.72 9.68 13.31
CA MET A 877 -37.63 8.70 13.94
C MET A 877 -39.10 9.13 13.80
N VAL A 878 -39.42 10.40 14.06
CA VAL A 878 -40.78 10.95 13.84
C VAL A 878 -41.24 10.75 12.40
N GLN A 879 -40.36 11.02 11.43
CA GLN A 879 -40.68 10.87 10.01
C GLN A 879 -40.88 9.40 9.62
N GLU A 880 -40.07 8.48 10.14
CA GLU A 880 -40.17 7.05 9.85
C GLU A 880 -41.46 6.44 10.40
N VAL A 881 -41.89 6.83 11.61
CA VAL A 881 -43.17 6.39 12.17
C VAL A 881 -44.34 6.90 11.32
N PHE A 882 -44.27 8.13 10.82
CA PHE A 882 -45.28 8.66 9.91
C PHE A 882 -45.33 7.88 8.59
N VAL A 883 -44.19 7.54 7.99
CA VAL A 883 -44.18 6.82 6.70
C VAL A 883 -44.66 5.38 6.85
N LYS A 884 -44.23 4.67 7.91
CA LYS A 884 -44.52 3.24 8.07
C LYS A 884 -45.89 2.97 8.68
N HIS A 885 -46.28 3.79 9.66
CA HIS A 885 -47.49 3.55 10.45
C HIS A 885 -48.57 4.62 10.20
N ASN A 886 -48.29 5.65 9.40
CA ASN A 886 -49.20 6.77 9.16
C ASN A 886 -49.66 7.44 10.47
N VAL A 887 -48.75 7.57 11.45
CA VAL A 887 -48.98 8.21 12.75
C VAL A 887 -48.12 9.47 12.83
N ARG A 888 -48.73 10.61 13.17
CA ARG A 888 -48.01 11.86 13.39
C ARG A 888 -47.59 11.97 14.85
N ILE A 889 -46.33 12.33 15.08
CA ILE A 889 -45.76 12.49 16.42
C ILE A 889 -45.42 13.96 16.66
N ASP A 890 -45.94 14.53 17.74
CA ASP A 890 -45.48 15.81 18.29
C ASP A 890 -44.48 15.54 19.42
N VAL A 891 -43.32 16.23 19.43
CA VAL A 891 -42.24 15.95 20.39
C VAL A 891 -41.92 17.19 21.21
N ASP A 892 -41.94 17.05 22.54
CA ASP A 892 -41.60 18.14 23.46
C ASP A 892 -40.11 18.53 23.36
N ALA A 893 -39.81 19.82 23.53
CA ALA A 893 -38.45 20.33 23.49
C ALA A 893 -37.57 19.75 24.61
N ARG A 894 -38.17 19.42 25.76
CA ARG A 894 -37.48 18.81 26.92
C ARG A 894 -36.95 17.41 26.62
N VAL A 895 -37.45 16.72 25.59
CA VAL A 895 -36.95 15.40 25.17
C VAL A 895 -35.48 15.48 24.71
N LEU A 896 -35.09 16.54 24.01
CA LEU A 896 -33.70 16.70 23.57
C LEU A 896 -32.76 16.99 24.77
N GLN A 897 -33.26 17.73 25.74
CA GLN A 897 -32.54 18.09 26.96
C GLN A 897 -32.38 16.85 27.86
N TYR A 898 -33.44 16.07 28.04
CA TYR A 898 -33.44 14.80 28.76
C TYR A 898 -32.38 13.80 28.22
N LEU A 899 -32.32 13.64 26.89
CA LEU A 899 -31.45 12.67 26.22
C LEU A 899 -29.95 13.02 26.25
N ILE A 900 -29.62 14.30 26.44
CA ILE A 900 -28.24 14.79 26.30
C ILE A 900 -27.69 15.28 27.65
N GLU A 901 -28.53 15.93 28.46
CA GLU A 901 -28.09 16.68 29.65
C GLU A 901 -28.43 15.97 30.97
N ASP A 902 -29.51 15.18 31.01
CA ASP A 902 -30.09 14.73 32.29
C ASP A 902 -29.82 13.25 32.59
N LYS A 903 -30.19 12.38 31.66
CA LYS A 903 -29.82 10.96 31.69
C LYS A 903 -28.52 10.71 30.96
N GLY A 904 -27.75 11.73 30.57
CA GLY A 904 -26.38 11.55 30.09
C GLY A 904 -25.48 11.08 31.22
N ASP A 905 -25.59 9.80 31.62
CA ASP A 905 -24.91 9.23 32.80
C ASP A 905 -23.50 9.79 32.98
N THR A 906 -23.36 10.54 34.07
CA THR A 906 -22.11 11.03 34.64
C THR A 906 -21.31 9.91 35.33
N ALA A 907 -21.67 8.64 35.14
CA ALA A 907 -20.95 7.50 35.70
C ALA A 907 -20.77 6.42 34.61
N SER A 908 -19.51 6.21 34.22
CA SER A 908 -19.00 5.20 33.27
C SER A 908 -19.45 5.31 31.80
N ASP A 909 -18.45 5.60 30.94
CA ASP A 909 -18.29 5.09 29.56
C ASP A 909 -18.38 6.05 28.36
N VAL A 910 -17.75 5.57 27.28
CA VAL A 910 -17.02 6.24 26.18
C VAL A 910 -17.90 6.90 25.10
N GLY A 911 -19.15 7.19 25.42
CA GLY A 911 -20.19 7.27 24.39
C GLY A 911 -20.43 8.58 23.63
N GLY A 912 -20.22 9.77 24.19
CA GLY A 912 -20.54 11.04 23.50
C GLY A 912 -21.90 11.02 22.76
N ALA A 913 -21.95 11.49 21.50
CA ALA A 913 -23.15 11.43 20.65
C ALA A 913 -23.72 10.01 20.47
N ARG A 914 -22.88 8.97 20.54
CA ARG A 914 -23.28 7.56 20.40
C ARG A 914 -24.11 7.09 21.60
N ALA A 915 -23.77 7.53 22.82
CA ALA A 915 -24.59 7.24 24.02
C ALA A 915 -25.93 7.97 23.97
N ALA A 916 -25.96 9.24 23.56
CA ALA A 916 -27.21 9.99 23.43
C ALA A 916 -28.13 9.42 22.34
N VAL A 917 -27.57 8.91 21.23
CA VAL A 917 -28.34 8.22 20.17
C VAL A 917 -28.81 6.83 20.62
N ALA A 918 -28.01 6.10 21.42
CA ALA A 918 -28.45 4.84 22.03
C ALA A 918 -29.64 5.08 22.97
N LYS A 919 -29.56 6.09 23.84
CA LYS A 919 -30.67 6.46 24.76
C LYS A 919 -31.94 6.91 24.05
N LEU A 920 -31.80 7.65 22.94
CA LEU A 920 -32.94 7.96 22.06
C LEU A 920 -33.62 6.69 21.54
N THR A 921 -32.85 5.65 21.27
CA THR A 921 -33.37 4.36 20.80
C THR A 921 -34.04 3.61 21.95
N ASP A 922 -33.31 3.44 23.05
CA ASP A 922 -33.72 2.62 24.19
C ASP A 922 -34.95 3.16 24.91
N GLU A 923 -35.06 4.48 25.08
CA GLU A 923 -36.13 5.08 25.90
C GLU A 923 -37.23 5.69 25.03
N VAL A 924 -36.88 6.55 24.06
CA VAL A 924 -37.89 7.27 23.26
C VAL A 924 -38.47 6.38 22.17
N THR A 925 -37.62 5.69 21.41
CA THR A 925 -38.09 4.87 20.28
C THR A 925 -38.83 3.64 20.79
N THR A 926 -38.35 3.01 21.86
CA THR A 926 -39.06 1.90 22.53
C THR A 926 -40.41 2.34 23.07
N ALA A 927 -40.52 3.47 23.78
CA ALA A 927 -41.81 3.94 24.30
C ALA A 927 -42.82 4.20 23.17
N VAL A 928 -42.38 4.78 22.05
CA VAL A 928 -43.21 4.97 20.86
C VAL A 928 -43.64 3.63 20.25
N ALA A 929 -42.71 2.68 20.11
CA ALA A 929 -43.01 1.35 19.55
C ALA A 929 -44.02 0.58 20.42
N THR A 930 -43.83 0.59 21.74
CA THR A 930 -44.77 -0.02 22.70
C THR A 930 -46.15 0.61 22.58
N PHE A 931 -46.24 1.95 22.60
CA PHE A 931 -47.52 2.65 22.47
C PHE A 931 -48.25 2.31 21.17
N LEU A 932 -47.54 2.27 20.04
CA LEU A 932 -48.12 1.93 18.73
C LEU A 932 -48.62 0.48 18.66
N ASN A 933 -47.94 -0.45 19.30
CA ASN A 933 -48.35 -1.85 19.35
C ASN A 933 -49.60 -2.05 20.22
N GLU A 934 -49.72 -1.30 21.32
CA GLU A 934 -50.87 -1.34 22.22
C GLU A 934 -52.08 -0.57 21.67
N HIS A 935 -51.84 0.51 20.91
CA HIS A 935 -52.87 1.42 20.38
C HIS A 935 -52.79 1.57 18.85
N PRO A 936 -52.98 0.48 18.06
CA PRO A 936 -52.75 0.49 16.61
C PRO A 936 -53.74 1.36 15.80
N SER A 937 -54.85 1.79 16.40
CA SER A 937 -55.82 2.70 15.77
C SER A 937 -55.44 4.18 15.86
N GLU A 938 -54.52 4.55 16.76
CA GLU A 938 -54.15 5.95 16.97
C GLU A 938 -53.32 6.49 15.81
N ARG A 939 -53.66 7.70 15.36
CA ARG A 939 -52.99 8.37 14.22
C ARG A 939 -52.23 9.62 14.61
N ARG A 940 -52.35 10.03 15.88
CA ARG A 940 -51.65 11.21 16.41
C ARG A 940 -51.24 10.97 17.85
N ILE A 941 -49.94 11.03 18.11
CA ILE A 941 -49.37 10.79 19.44
C ILE A 941 -48.40 11.92 19.80
N ARG A 942 -48.14 12.08 21.09
CA ARG A 942 -47.18 13.07 21.60
C ARG A 942 -46.18 12.40 22.53
N ILE A 943 -44.93 12.83 22.44
CA ILE A 943 -43.83 12.42 23.32
C ILE A 943 -43.51 13.59 24.24
N ASP A 944 -43.71 13.38 25.54
CA ASP A 944 -43.40 14.33 26.60
C ASP A 944 -42.38 13.74 27.57
N VAL A 945 -41.79 14.61 28.40
CA VAL A 945 -40.96 14.20 29.54
C VAL A 945 -41.69 14.59 30.82
N VAL A 946 -42.02 13.60 31.64
CA VAL A 946 -42.74 13.76 32.90
C VAL A 946 -41.78 13.56 34.06
N GLY A 947 -41.82 14.46 35.04
CA GLY A 947 -40.86 14.53 36.16
C GLY A 947 -39.92 15.73 36.07
N ASP A 948 -39.05 15.85 37.07
CA ASP A 948 -38.12 16.97 37.22
C ASP A 948 -36.74 16.58 36.68
N LEU A 949 -36.25 17.37 35.72
CA LEU A 949 -34.90 17.24 35.19
C LEU A 949 -33.91 17.89 36.17
N VAL A 950 -32.77 17.24 36.43
CA VAL A 950 -31.62 17.86 37.12
C VAL A 950 -31.12 19.09 36.36
N SER A 951 -31.27 19.09 35.03
CA SER A 951 -30.98 20.27 34.20
C SER A 951 -31.92 21.47 34.43
N ASP A 952 -33.12 21.27 35.02
CA ASP A 952 -34.10 22.31 35.31
C ASP A 952 -34.00 22.88 36.75
N ASP A 953 -33.63 22.06 37.76
CA ASP A 953 -33.31 22.51 39.13
C ASP A 953 -32.07 21.80 39.69
N LYS A 954 -30.98 22.57 39.84
CA LYS A 954 -29.65 22.09 40.25
C LYS A 954 -29.57 21.63 41.71
N ASN A 955 -30.64 21.75 42.50
CA ASN A 955 -30.69 21.23 43.87
C ASN A 955 -31.18 19.76 43.94
N LEU A 956 -31.63 19.17 42.82
CA LEU A 956 -32.00 17.75 42.72
C LEU A 956 -30.77 16.85 42.55
N LEU A 957 -30.70 15.79 43.36
CA LEU A 957 -29.59 14.81 43.37
C LEU A 957 -29.72 13.72 42.30
N SER A 958 -30.92 13.48 41.78
CA SER A 958 -31.21 12.49 40.75
C SER A 958 -32.48 12.88 40.02
N SER A 959 -32.49 12.70 38.70
CA SER A 959 -33.68 12.88 37.87
C SER A 959 -34.68 11.75 38.10
N ASP A 960 -35.93 12.11 38.36
CA ASP A 960 -37.06 11.17 38.31
C ASP A 960 -37.79 11.23 36.96
N ALA A 961 -37.25 12.00 36.00
CA ALA A 961 -37.88 12.21 34.72
C ALA A 961 -37.87 10.96 33.83
N TYR A 962 -38.99 10.72 33.15
CA TYR A 962 -39.14 9.64 32.19
C TYR A 962 -39.93 10.09 30.95
N VAL A 963 -39.74 9.35 29.86
CA VAL A 963 -40.44 9.60 28.61
C VAL A 963 -41.84 8.99 28.68
N GLU A 964 -42.86 9.82 28.44
CA GLU A 964 -44.24 9.38 28.32
C GLU A 964 -44.74 9.60 26.89
N VAL A 965 -45.47 8.61 26.37
CA VAL A 965 -46.12 8.69 25.05
C VAL A 965 -47.63 8.62 25.24
N SER A 966 -48.36 9.61 24.72
CA SER A 966 -49.80 9.72 24.89
C SER A 966 -50.53 10.00 23.57
N ALA A 967 -51.81 9.62 23.48
CA ALA A 967 -52.65 9.96 22.32
C ALA A 967 -53.05 11.44 22.35
N VAL A 968 -52.98 12.09 21.19
CA VAL A 968 -53.44 13.47 21.02
C VAL A 968 -54.87 13.43 20.48
N ARG A 969 -55.86 13.73 21.34
CA ARG A 969 -57.27 13.83 20.94
C ARG A 969 -57.54 14.99 19.99
#